data_AF-A0A4V0I4J4-F1
#
_entry.id   AF-A0A4V0I4J4-F1
#
_cell.length_a   1.000
_cell.length_b   1.000
_cell.length_c   1.000
_cell.angle_alpha   90.00
_cell.angle_beta   90.00
_cell.angle_gamma   90.00
#
_symmetry.space_group_name_H-M   'P 1'
#
loop_
_entity.id
_entity.type
_entity.pdbx_description
1 polymer ?
#
loop_
_entity_poly.entity_id
_entity_poly.type
_entity_poly.pdbx_seq_one_letter_code
_entity_poly.pdbx_strand_id
1 'polypeptide(L)'
;MPAPKLLAALPKPVLFGLYGAAAGLLGALVFGELLYLALEPPRAAAARPEPVVAVAASPEIPVPVTGTNTFGVEVARAEFDGPVTVRFENLPAGVAVAPVTVPRGETKATATVTARGAAVTVAPVRVVAEAATGDKTVTAAGATRVVVLDPSRPQADIVFVLDVTQSMGWAINGLRDGMGGFAEHMRREKVDFRAGAVAFRDLFAREPLESLRFRGVKGGDPGLTDDAAEFSREVGKLTAVGGGDDPESTLDAVLAACDYPFRKGATKVLVVVTDNPPKNLFKQGATTERNQTAAADEVREVADRVRAAKIDFVHVVTLPQVAAYRPLQDAALGKSQTFDLGRVARGTGFNDLVSDFGRTVATAAAAKNPEGKLQVGGEAAKPELGQKSLQSNTEYARGSNARLAVLSALWTGAVAGLVCLALVAGQHHYLRGTLPAAGGLVTGFAGGLAAGLIGGAAGQGLYLLAPDNRFLSVAFQLVGWALLGGLAGVGLSLFIPNLKRVHGLAGGAAGGVAGAVGFIAVSPATGDVAGRLVGGLLLGFCIGLMVAVVEAAFRRAWLEVRFGERETITVNLGPEPVKVGGDAPHCTVWARGAAPLALRYFVRNGQVICEDAPTRTEAVVSEGDVRSVGNVRLTVRTGAGAAAVPVPSRPAAPTGGLTPPARPEPTRPRPAPVREEDDLLPMPMPAVAPKPAAPVKAPPIGGLTSPARPEPPKAPAAAPKPAAARDPDACPTCGRKNPGRPGARYCMVCDHTY
;
A
#
# COMPACT_ATOMS: atom_id res chain seq x y z
N MET A 1 56.21 -15.63 7.88
CA MET A 1 56.79 -14.99 9.09
C MET A 1 55.66 -14.77 10.09
N PRO A 2 55.89 -14.83 11.41
CA PRO A 2 54.90 -14.37 12.38
C PRO A 2 54.58 -12.88 12.15
N ALA A 3 53.42 -12.44 12.62
CA ALA A 3 53.00 -11.04 12.50
C ALA A 3 54.02 -10.08 13.16
N PRO A 4 54.16 -8.84 12.67
CA PRO A 4 54.94 -7.80 13.33
C PRO A 4 54.60 -7.71 14.82
N LYS A 5 55.61 -7.57 15.69
CA LYS A 5 55.46 -7.67 17.17
C LYS A 5 54.38 -6.74 17.75
N LEU A 6 54.08 -5.63 17.08
CA LEU A 6 53.00 -4.70 17.43
C LEU A 6 51.59 -5.26 17.21
N LEU A 7 51.37 -6.06 16.16
CA LEU A 7 50.06 -6.65 15.83
C LEU A 7 49.75 -7.91 16.67
N ALA A 8 50.78 -8.61 17.14
CA ALA A 8 50.62 -9.81 17.98
C ALA A 8 50.02 -9.52 19.38
N ALA A 9 50.03 -8.26 19.83
CA ALA A 9 49.46 -7.83 21.10
C ALA A 9 47.98 -7.41 21.03
N LEU A 10 47.39 -7.31 19.83
CA LEU A 10 46.00 -6.84 19.67
C LEU A 10 44.97 -7.97 19.88
N PRO A 11 43.83 -7.69 20.53
CA PRO A 11 42.71 -8.64 20.60
C PRO A 11 42.25 -9.05 19.20
N LYS A 12 41.98 -10.35 18.99
CA LYS A 12 41.55 -10.89 17.69
C LYS A 12 40.42 -10.10 17.01
N PRO A 13 39.37 -9.62 17.72
CA PRO A 13 38.33 -8.79 17.10
C PRO A 13 38.85 -7.47 16.50
N VAL A 14 39.80 -6.80 17.17
CA VAL A 14 40.43 -5.57 16.67
C VAL A 14 41.31 -5.88 15.46
N LEU A 15 42.10 -6.95 15.51
CA LEU A 15 42.97 -7.35 14.41
C LEU A 15 42.17 -7.69 13.12
N PHE A 16 41.06 -8.43 13.25
CA PHE A 16 40.19 -8.74 12.11
C PHE A 16 39.41 -7.51 11.62
N GLY A 17 39.00 -6.61 12.53
CA GLY A 17 38.49 -5.29 12.17
C GLY A 17 39.50 -4.49 11.34
N LEU A 18 40.78 -4.46 11.72
CA LEU A 18 41.83 -3.78 10.97
C LEU A 18 42.11 -4.42 9.59
N TYR A 19 42.11 -5.76 9.49
CA TYR A 19 42.19 -6.43 8.19
C TYR A 19 41.00 -6.08 7.28
N GLY A 20 39.78 -6.08 7.84
CA GLY A 20 38.58 -5.65 7.13
C GLY A 20 38.63 -4.18 6.70
N ALA A 21 39.10 -3.27 7.58
CA ALA A 21 39.23 -1.85 7.31
C ALA A 21 40.23 -1.56 6.17
N ALA A 22 41.41 -2.18 6.22
CA ALA A 22 42.43 -2.05 5.19
C ALA A 22 41.93 -2.59 3.85
N ALA A 23 41.25 -3.74 3.84
CA ALA A 23 40.68 -4.33 2.63
C ALA A 23 39.49 -3.53 2.07
N GLY A 24 38.68 -2.94 2.94
CA GLY A 24 37.56 -2.08 2.55
C GLY A 24 38.02 -0.76 1.94
N LEU A 25 39.04 -0.13 2.54
CA LEU A 25 39.71 1.04 1.99
C LEU A 25 40.39 0.72 0.64
N LEU A 26 41.13 -0.39 0.55
CA LEU A 26 41.83 -0.80 -0.67
C LEU A 26 40.83 -1.21 -1.79
N GLY A 27 39.70 -1.83 -1.43
CA GLY A 27 38.60 -2.12 -2.35
C GLY A 27 37.94 -0.85 -2.89
N ALA A 28 37.69 0.13 -2.02
CA ALA A 28 37.18 1.43 -2.43
C ALA A 28 38.19 2.19 -3.33
N LEU A 29 39.49 2.17 -2.98
CA LEU A 29 40.52 2.95 -3.67
C LEU A 29 41.00 2.32 -4.99
N VAL A 30 41.41 1.04 -4.98
CA VAL A 30 42.07 0.40 -6.14
C VAL A 30 41.07 -0.03 -7.20
N PHE A 31 39.85 -0.39 -6.80
CA PHE A 31 38.82 -0.87 -7.72
C PHE A 31 37.62 0.07 -7.75
N GLY A 32 37.11 0.50 -6.59
CA GLY A 32 35.94 1.37 -6.49
C GLY A 32 36.10 2.70 -7.24
N GLU A 33 37.18 3.46 -6.98
CA GLU A 33 37.45 4.74 -7.65
C GLU A 33 37.86 4.55 -9.12
N LEU A 34 38.68 3.56 -9.46
CA LEU A 34 39.04 3.31 -10.87
C LEU A 34 37.82 2.90 -11.71
N LEU A 35 36.90 2.10 -11.17
CA LEU A 35 35.65 1.77 -11.84
C LEU A 35 34.68 2.95 -11.89
N TYR A 36 34.66 3.82 -10.87
CA TYR A 36 33.91 5.09 -10.93
C TYR A 36 34.44 6.00 -12.04
N LEU A 37 35.76 6.19 -12.15
CA LEU A 37 36.37 7.00 -13.21
C LEU A 37 36.16 6.42 -14.61
N ALA A 38 36.15 5.09 -14.75
CA ALA A 38 35.97 4.41 -16.04
C ALA A 38 34.50 4.27 -16.49
N LEU A 39 33.55 4.26 -15.56
CA LEU A 39 32.13 3.98 -15.82
C LEU A 39 31.18 5.07 -15.34
N GLU A 40 31.69 6.26 -14.96
CA GLU A 40 30.86 7.37 -14.50
C GLU A 40 29.77 7.66 -15.54
N PRO A 41 28.48 7.67 -15.16
CA PRO A 41 27.44 8.15 -16.05
C PRO A 41 27.72 9.62 -16.41
N PRO A 42 27.26 10.11 -17.57
CA PRO A 42 27.27 11.53 -17.85
C PRO A 42 26.62 12.28 -16.68
N ARG A 43 27.40 13.11 -15.99
CA ARG A 43 26.89 14.05 -14.98
C ARG A 43 25.80 14.91 -15.63
N ALA A 44 24.84 15.40 -14.86
CA ALA A 44 24.02 16.53 -15.31
C ALA A 44 24.98 17.64 -15.75
N ALA A 45 24.85 18.09 -17.00
CA ALA A 45 26.03 18.37 -17.82
C ALA A 45 26.89 19.54 -17.29
N ALA A 46 28.05 19.22 -16.72
CA ALA A 46 29.11 20.17 -16.39
C ALA A 46 29.89 20.63 -17.65
N ALA A 47 29.16 20.93 -18.73
CA ALA A 47 29.61 21.80 -19.80
C ALA A 47 29.34 23.26 -19.39
N ARG A 48 29.76 24.24 -20.21
CA ARG A 48 29.42 25.66 -19.94
C ARG A 48 27.91 25.80 -19.72
N PRO A 49 27.47 26.60 -18.73
CA PRO A 49 26.08 26.68 -18.30
C PRO A 49 25.17 27.20 -19.43
N GLU A 50 24.68 26.29 -20.27
CA GLU A 50 23.57 26.54 -21.17
C GLU A 50 22.29 26.51 -20.31
N PRO A 51 21.51 27.60 -20.26
CA PRO A 51 20.36 27.67 -19.37
C PRO A 51 19.32 26.60 -19.71
N VAL A 52 18.78 25.94 -18.69
CA VAL A 52 17.81 24.85 -18.84
C VAL A 52 16.54 25.18 -18.07
N VAL A 53 15.39 25.05 -18.75
CA VAL A 53 14.06 25.18 -18.15
C VAL A 53 13.34 23.83 -18.19
N ALA A 54 12.50 23.56 -17.19
CA ALA A 54 11.55 22.45 -17.21
C ALA A 54 10.20 22.92 -16.64
N VAL A 55 9.09 22.38 -17.14
CA VAL A 55 7.74 22.83 -16.81
C VAL A 55 6.80 21.67 -16.50
N ALA A 56 5.97 21.87 -15.48
CA ALA A 56 4.86 21.00 -15.11
C ALA A 56 3.59 21.83 -14.91
N ALA A 57 2.44 21.18 -15.02
CA ALA A 57 1.14 21.73 -14.66
C ALA A 57 0.31 20.65 -13.97
N SER A 58 -0.81 21.03 -13.35
CA SER A 58 -1.80 20.08 -12.82
C SER A 58 -2.11 18.98 -13.86
N PRO A 59 -2.08 17.67 -13.51
CA PRO A 59 -2.20 16.58 -14.50
C PRO A 59 -3.53 16.55 -15.25
N GLU A 60 -4.60 17.00 -14.59
CA GLU A 60 -5.93 17.20 -15.16
C GLU A 60 -6.44 18.57 -14.70
N ILE A 61 -6.97 19.35 -15.65
CA ILE A 61 -7.46 20.71 -15.47
C ILE A 61 -8.95 20.69 -15.80
N PRO A 62 -9.87 20.60 -14.81
CA PRO A 62 -11.29 20.68 -15.09
C PRO A 62 -11.67 22.12 -15.48
N VAL A 63 -12.66 22.28 -16.35
CA VAL A 63 -13.32 23.55 -16.69
C VAL A 63 -14.80 23.28 -16.99
N PRO A 64 -15.77 24.14 -16.58
CA PRO A 64 -17.17 23.96 -16.99
C PRO A 64 -17.35 24.20 -18.50
N VAL A 65 -18.44 23.73 -19.11
CA VAL A 65 -18.80 24.05 -20.52
C VAL A 65 -18.89 25.55 -20.77
N THR A 66 -19.20 26.35 -19.75
CA THR A 66 -19.11 27.82 -19.76
C THR A 66 -18.71 28.30 -18.36
N GLY A 67 -17.66 29.11 -18.25
CA GLY A 67 -17.12 29.60 -16.99
C GLY A 67 -15.60 29.59 -16.95
N THR A 68 -15.01 29.59 -15.75
CA THR A 68 -13.56 29.65 -15.53
C THR A 68 -13.12 28.68 -14.43
N ASN A 69 -11.83 28.31 -14.43
CA ASN A 69 -11.18 27.63 -13.31
C ASN A 69 -9.69 28.07 -13.23
N THR A 70 -9.04 27.84 -12.09
CA THR A 70 -7.60 28.07 -11.91
C THR A 70 -6.85 26.78 -11.61
N PHE A 71 -5.56 26.74 -11.99
CA PHE A 71 -4.70 25.57 -11.80
C PHE A 71 -3.23 25.96 -11.61
N GLY A 72 -2.45 25.06 -11.02
CA GLY A 72 -1.03 25.29 -10.74
C GLY A 72 -0.14 24.99 -11.94
N VAL A 73 0.86 25.86 -12.13
CA VAL A 73 1.98 25.68 -13.06
C VAL A 73 3.28 25.78 -12.26
N GLU A 74 4.20 24.85 -12.47
CA GLU A 74 5.53 24.89 -11.88
C GLU A 74 6.63 24.90 -12.94
N VAL A 75 7.69 25.64 -12.64
CA VAL A 75 8.88 25.77 -13.48
C VAL A 75 10.13 25.56 -12.63
N ALA A 76 11.01 24.67 -13.08
CA ALA A 76 12.39 24.60 -12.60
C ALA A 76 13.32 25.30 -13.60
N ARG A 77 14.28 26.06 -13.07
CA ARG A 77 15.35 26.72 -13.82
C ARG A 77 16.70 26.21 -13.34
N ALA A 78 17.63 25.99 -14.26
CA ALA A 78 19.06 25.87 -13.98
C ALA A 78 19.81 26.95 -14.78
N GLU A 79 20.82 27.56 -14.16
CA GLU A 79 21.73 28.53 -14.77
C GLU A 79 21.10 29.84 -15.31
N PHE A 80 19.83 30.11 -15.04
CA PHE A 80 19.23 31.43 -15.23
C PHE A 80 18.15 31.74 -14.18
N ASP A 81 17.91 33.03 -13.99
CA ASP A 81 16.93 33.58 -13.06
C ASP A 81 16.06 34.67 -13.73
N GLY A 82 15.88 34.54 -15.04
CA GLY A 82 14.97 35.35 -15.83
C GLY A 82 13.51 34.89 -15.68
N PRO A 83 12.55 35.76 -16.07
CA PRO A 83 11.14 35.37 -16.14
C PRO A 83 10.92 34.26 -17.18
N VAL A 84 9.95 33.39 -16.92
CA VAL A 84 9.61 32.26 -17.81
C VAL A 84 8.15 32.38 -18.23
N THR A 85 7.91 32.50 -19.54
CA THR A 85 6.56 32.56 -20.10
C THR A 85 6.06 31.15 -20.41
N VAL A 86 4.95 30.75 -19.81
CA VAL A 86 4.29 29.46 -20.06
C VAL A 86 3.06 29.68 -20.92
N ARG A 87 2.99 29.02 -22.08
CA ARG A 87 1.83 28.99 -22.98
C ARG A 87 1.23 27.59 -23.09
N PHE A 88 0.02 27.53 -23.62
CA PHE A 88 -0.77 26.31 -23.76
C PHE A 88 -1.19 26.12 -25.22
N GLU A 89 -0.84 24.97 -25.78
CA GLU A 89 -1.05 24.60 -27.18
C GLU A 89 -2.01 23.39 -27.26
N ASN A 90 -2.76 23.27 -28.37
CA ASN A 90 -3.79 22.24 -28.59
C ASN A 90 -4.98 22.29 -27.60
N LEU A 91 -5.42 23.50 -27.23
CA LEU A 91 -6.64 23.69 -26.43
C LEU A 91 -7.90 23.24 -27.22
N PRO A 92 -8.91 22.64 -26.55
CA PRO A 92 -10.16 22.24 -27.20
C PRO A 92 -11.01 23.44 -27.61
N ALA A 93 -11.86 23.25 -28.63
CA ALA A 93 -12.73 24.31 -29.15
C ALA A 93 -13.65 24.90 -28.07
N GLY A 94 -13.71 26.23 -28.01
CA GLY A 94 -14.44 26.97 -26.97
C GLY A 94 -13.67 27.19 -25.67
N VAL A 95 -12.44 26.68 -25.53
CA VAL A 95 -11.59 26.87 -24.34
C VAL A 95 -10.35 27.72 -24.66
N ALA A 96 -10.01 28.62 -23.75
CA ALA A 96 -8.84 29.49 -23.80
C ALA A 96 -8.08 29.46 -22.46
N VAL A 97 -6.75 29.57 -22.52
CA VAL A 97 -5.87 29.77 -21.35
C VAL A 97 -4.93 30.92 -21.70
N ALA A 98 -4.82 31.92 -20.84
CA ALA A 98 -3.88 33.01 -21.04
C ALA A 98 -2.44 32.53 -20.78
N PRO A 99 -1.43 33.01 -21.53
CA PRO A 99 -0.03 32.79 -21.18
C PRO A 99 0.28 33.37 -19.79
N VAL A 100 1.09 32.66 -19.01
CA VAL A 100 1.44 33.05 -17.64
C VAL A 100 2.95 33.22 -17.52
N THR A 101 3.39 34.35 -17.00
CA THR A 101 4.81 34.59 -16.72
C THR A 101 5.13 34.23 -15.28
N VAL A 102 5.98 33.23 -15.06
CA VAL A 102 6.60 32.96 -13.76
C VAL A 102 7.69 34.01 -13.52
N PRO A 103 7.63 34.79 -12.42
CA PRO A 103 8.63 35.82 -12.15
C PRO A 103 10.06 35.29 -11.96
N ARG A 104 11.01 36.24 -11.99
CA ARG A 104 12.37 36.06 -11.48
C ARG A 104 12.31 35.60 -10.00
N GLY A 105 13.20 34.69 -9.59
CA GLY A 105 13.22 34.09 -8.26
C GLY A 105 12.15 33.01 -8.02
N GLU A 106 10.96 33.16 -8.59
CA GLU A 106 9.82 32.27 -8.34
C GLU A 106 9.83 30.98 -9.18
N THR A 107 9.20 29.92 -8.67
CA THR A 107 9.10 28.59 -9.32
C THR A 107 7.67 28.10 -9.55
N LYS A 108 6.66 28.83 -9.08
CA LYS A 108 5.24 28.50 -9.22
C LYS A 108 4.47 29.70 -9.78
N ALA A 109 3.41 29.45 -10.54
CA ALA A 109 2.42 30.46 -10.90
C ALA A 109 1.03 29.83 -11.08
N THR A 110 -0.02 30.65 -10.94
CA THR A 110 -1.41 30.23 -11.13
C THR A 110 -1.89 30.61 -12.53
N ALA A 111 -2.39 29.64 -13.28
CA ALA A 111 -3.00 29.84 -14.59
C ALA A 111 -4.53 29.80 -14.50
N THR A 112 -5.19 30.53 -15.40
CA THR A 112 -6.66 30.59 -15.50
C THR A 112 -7.12 30.03 -16.84
N VAL A 113 -7.96 29.01 -16.79
CA VAL A 113 -8.67 28.46 -17.95
C VAL A 113 -10.07 29.06 -18.04
N THR A 114 -10.52 29.37 -19.25
CA THR A 114 -11.85 29.94 -19.55
C THR A 114 -12.52 29.12 -20.64
N ALA A 115 -13.80 28.80 -20.47
CA ALA A 115 -14.62 28.12 -21.47
C ALA A 115 -15.87 28.95 -21.81
N ARG A 116 -16.29 28.90 -23.08
CA ARG A 116 -17.48 29.59 -23.62
C ARG A 116 -18.20 28.67 -24.60
N GLY A 117 -19.26 28.00 -24.16
CA GLY A 117 -20.00 27.03 -24.97
C GLY A 117 -19.17 25.83 -25.45
N ALA A 118 -18.14 25.44 -24.69
CA ALA A 118 -17.29 24.30 -25.02
C ALA A 118 -18.05 22.97 -24.87
N ALA A 119 -17.82 22.02 -25.77
CA ALA A 119 -18.41 20.69 -25.68
C ALA A 119 -17.74 19.85 -24.59
N VAL A 120 -18.52 19.02 -23.88
CA VAL A 120 -18.02 18.07 -22.86
C VAL A 120 -16.99 17.12 -23.49
N THR A 121 -15.74 17.17 -23.04
CA THR A 121 -14.61 16.46 -23.67
C THR A 121 -13.40 16.35 -22.75
N VAL A 122 -12.48 15.45 -23.06
CA VAL A 122 -11.15 15.35 -22.43
C VAL A 122 -10.10 15.52 -23.53
N ALA A 123 -9.36 16.63 -23.50
CA ALA A 123 -8.39 17.00 -24.52
C ALA A 123 -6.96 17.05 -23.95
N PRO A 124 -5.97 16.38 -24.59
CA PRO A 124 -4.57 16.54 -24.22
C PRO A 124 -4.05 17.92 -24.68
N VAL A 125 -3.45 18.66 -23.75
CA VAL A 125 -2.94 20.02 -23.95
C VAL A 125 -1.43 20.01 -23.74
N ARG A 126 -0.69 20.64 -24.65
CA ARG A 126 0.77 20.77 -24.58
C ARG A 126 1.10 22.06 -23.83
N VAL A 127 1.84 21.94 -22.73
CA VAL A 127 2.34 23.08 -21.95
C VAL A 127 3.72 23.41 -22.46
N VAL A 128 4.01 24.66 -22.81
CA VAL A 128 5.34 25.08 -23.29
C VAL A 128 5.84 26.25 -22.46
N ALA A 129 6.98 26.07 -21.81
CA ALA A 129 7.71 27.14 -21.13
C ALA A 129 8.82 27.66 -22.01
N GLU A 130 8.95 28.98 -22.09
CA GLU A 130 10.01 29.67 -22.83
C GLU A 130 10.68 30.72 -21.94
N ALA A 131 12.01 30.78 -22.01
CA ALA A 131 12.83 31.75 -21.29
C ALA A 131 13.80 32.44 -22.24
N ALA A 132 13.90 33.76 -22.15
CA ALA A 132 14.92 34.55 -22.83
C ALA A 132 16.16 34.69 -21.94
N THR A 133 17.33 34.31 -22.45
CA THR A 133 18.58 34.21 -21.69
C THR A 133 19.75 34.70 -22.54
N GLY A 134 20.04 36.00 -22.46
CA GLY A 134 20.91 36.66 -23.43
C GLY A 134 20.33 36.54 -24.84
N ASP A 135 21.17 36.26 -25.84
CA ASP A 135 20.77 36.11 -27.24
C ASP A 135 20.12 34.76 -27.58
N LYS A 136 19.83 33.92 -26.57
CA LYS A 136 19.21 32.59 -26.75
C LYS A 136 17.83 32.52 -26.09
N THR A 137 16.93 31.74 -26.71
CA THR A 137 15.66 31.32 -26.12
C THR A 137 15.73 29.84 -25.75
N VAL A 138 15.42 29.51 -24.50
CA VAL A 138 15.33 28.13 -24.00
C VAL A 138 13.87 27.72 -23.98
N THR A 139 13.54 26.53 -24.48
CA THR A 139 12.15 26.02 -24.50
C THR A 139 12.06 24.62 -23.91
N ALA A 140 10.99 24.35 -23.16
CA ALA A 140 10.66 23.02 -22.66
C ALA A 140 9.17 22.75 -22.77
N ALA A 141 8.79 21.47 -22.92
CA ALA A 141 7.39 21.07 -23.08
C ALA A 141 6.97 19.99 -22.07
N GLY A 142 5.82 20.22 -21.45
CA GLY A 142 5.07 19.25 -20.64
C GLY A 142 3.72 18.91 -21.26
N ALA A 143 2.97 18.01 -20.64
CA ALA A 143 1.63 17.61 -21.06
C ALA A 143 0.65 17.63 -19.89
N THR A 144 -0.57 18.07 -20.14
CA THR A 144 -1.72 18.04 -19.22
C THR A 144 -2.98 17.64 -20.01
N ARG A 145 -4.11 17.45 -19.33
CA ARG A 145 -5.41 17.20 -19.96
C ARG A 145 -6.44 18.20 -19.45
N VAL A 146 -7.08 18.94 -20.35
CA VAL A 146 -8.25 19.76 -20.02
C VAL A 146 -9.50 18.88 -20.06
N VAL A 147 -10.29 18.93 -19.00
CA VAL A 147 -11.51 18.15 -18.82
C VAL A 147 -12.68 19.13 -18.82
N VAL A 148 -13.36 19.26 -19.97
CA VAL A 148 -14.57 20.09 -20.09
C VAL A 148 -15.75 19.29 -19.54
N LEU A 149 -16.35 19.79 -18.46
CA LEU A 149 -17.47 19.18 -17.74
C LEU A 149 -18.72 20.05 -17.89
N ASP A 150 -19.91 19.46 -17.99
CA ASP A 150 -21.14 20.21 -17.74
C ASP A 150 -21.45 20.10 -16.23
N PRO A 151 -21.28 21.17 -15.42
CA PRO A 151 -21.59 21.11 -14.00
C PRO A 151 -23.10 21.01 -13.84
N SER A 152 -23.59 19.82 -13.50
CA SER A 152 -25.02 19.54 -13.35
C SER A 152 -25.66 20.58 -12.43
N ARG A 153 -26.65 21.31 -12.97
CA ARG A 153 -27.49 22.22 -12.19
C ARG A 153 -28.05 21.48 -10.96
N PRO A 154 -28.21 22.14 -9.80
CA PRO A 154 -28.89 21.53 -8.67
C PRO A 154 -30.25 20.99 -9.13
N GLN A 155 -30.51 19.70 -8.88
CA GLN A 155 -31.75 19.05 -9.28
C GLN A 155 -32.70 18.91 -8.09
N ALA A 156 -34.01 19.10 -8.32
CA ALA A 156 -35.05 18.92 -7.32
C ALA A 156 -36.26 18.17 -7.90
N ASP A 157 -36.77 17.16 -7.20
CA ASP A 157 -37.97 16.41 -7.59
C ASP A 157 -38.97 16.46 -6.44
N ILE A 158 -40.16 16.99 -6.72
CA ILE A 158 -41.12 17.42 -5.72
C ILE A 158 -42.46 16.71 -5.96
N VAL A 159 -43.00 16.06 -4.93
CA VAL A 159 -44.31 15.41 -4.98
C VAL A 159 -45.22 16.02 -3.92
N PHE A 160 -46.33 16.62 -4.36
CA PHE A 160 -47.38 17.13 -3.50
C PHE A 160 -48.31 15.98 -3.09
N VAL A 161 -48.49 15.76 -1.80
CA VAL A 161 -49.41 14.77 -1.24
C VAL A 161 -50.62 15.55 -0.74
N LEU A 162 -51.61 15.69 -1.61
CA LEU A 162 -52.68 16.68 -1.52
C LEU A 162 -54.00 16.03 -1.11
N ASP A 163 -54.50 16.47 0.02
CA ASP A 163 -55.86 16.22 0.47
C ASP A 163 -56.86 16.93 -0.47
N VAL A 164 -57.84 16.18 -0.99
CA VAL A 164 -58.87 16.68 -1.92
C VAL A 164 -60.29 16.38 -1.43
N THR A 165 -60.45 16.36 -0.10
CA THR A 165 -61.73 16.33 0.62
C THR A 165 -62.52 17.63 0.44
N GLN A 166 -63.74 17.68 0.96
CA GLN A 166 -64.64 18.83 0.78
C GLN A 166 -64.09 20.17 1.34
N SER A 167 -63.26 20.17 2.39
CA SER A 167 -62.69 21.40 2.97
C SER A 167 -61.54 21.99 2.12
N MET A 168 -60.81 21.14 1.38
CA MET A 168 -59.50 21.48 0.81
C MET A 168 -59.54 22.15 -0.57
N GLY A 169 -60.72 22.53 -1.07
CA GLY A 169 -60.87 23.17 -2.39
C GLY A 169 -60.06 24.45 -2.57
N TRP A 170 -59.82 25.22 -1.51
CA TRP A 170 -58.97 26.42 -1.57
C TRP A 170 -57.49 26.06 -1.78
N ALA A 171 -57.01 24.92 -1.26
CA ALA A 171 -55.63 24.46 -1.43
C ALA A 171 -55.37 23.93 -2.85
N ILE A 172 -56.35 23.23 -3.44
CA ILE A 172 -56.32 22.81 -4.85
C ILE A 172 -56.17 24.03 -5.77
N ASN A 173 -57.00 25.06 -5.57
CA ASN A 173 -56.92 26.32 -6.32
C ASN A 173 -55.57 27.03 -6.10
N GLY A 174 -55.10 27.14 -4.85
CA GLY A 174 -53.82 27.76 -4.51
C GLY A 174 -52.63 27.08 -5.18
N LEU A 175 -52.58 25.74 -5.18
CA LEU A 175 -51.52 24.97 -5.85
C LEU A 175 -51.58 25.09 -7.38
N ARG A 176 -52.79 25.05 -7.96
CA ARG A 176 -53.00 25.28 -9.40
C ARG A 176 -52.42 26.62 -9.84
N ASP A 177 -52.78 27.69 -9.13
CA ASP A 177 -52.49 29.06 -9.56
C ASP A 177 -51.06 29.51 -9.18
N GLY A 178 -50.50 29.00 -8.07
CA GLY A 178 -49.16 29.33 -7.59
C GLY A 178 -48.00 28.65 -8.33
N MET A 179 -48.22 27.51 -9.00
CA MET A 179 -47.14 26.72 -9.65
C MET A 179 -46.38 27.50 -10.72
N GLY A 180 -47.02 28.44 -11.43
CA GLY A 180 -46.33 29.33 -12.37
C GLY A 180 -45.25 30.18 -11.68
N GLY A 181 -45.58 30.80 -10.54
CA GLY A 181 -44.65 31.59 -9.74
C GLY A 181 -43.51 30.74 -9.15
N PHE A 182 -43.81 29.51 -8.75
CA PHE A 182 -42.81 28.53 -8.30
C PHE A 182 -41.76 28.26 -9.39
N ALA A 183 -42.22 27.91 -10.59
CA ALA A 183 -41.35 27.57 -11.71
C ALA A 183 -40.45 28.73 -12.14
N GLU A 184 -40.98 29.95 -12.12
CA GLU A 184 -40.21 31.18 -12.34
C GLU A 184 -39.11 31.39 -11.29
N HIS A 185 -39.38 31.09 -10.02
CA HIS A 185 -38.39 31.18 -8.94
C HIS A 185 -37.29 30.12 -9.10
N MET A 186 -37.66 28.85 -9.25
CA MET A 186 -36.70 27.75 -9.44
C MET A 186 -35.79 28.00 -10.65
N ARG A 187 -36.32 28.58 -11.73
CA ARG A 187 -35.52 28.94 -12.91
C ARG A 187 -34.56 30.11 -12.67
N ARG A 188 -34.93 31.10 -11.85
CA ARG A 188 -34.03 32.19 -11.42
C ARG A 188 -32.86 31.67 -10.59
N GLU A 189 -33.14 30.76 -9.65
CA GLU A 189 -32.12 30.06 -8.84
C GLU A 189 -31.35 28.97 -9.64
N LYS A 190 -31.57 28.87 -10.96
CA LYS A 190 -30.96 27.89 -11.89
C LYS A 190 -31.22 26.41 -11.54
N VAL A 191 -32.22 26.11 -10.71
CA VAL A 191 -32.55 24.74 -10.26
C VAL A 191 -33.31 24.00 -11.36
N ASP A 192 -32.86 22.79 -11.67
CA ASP A 192 -33.51 21.86 -12.58
C ASP A 192 -34.58 21.06 -11.80
N PHE A 193 -35.80 21.58 -11.75
CA PHE A 193 -36.89 21.03 -10.94
C PHE A 193 -37.91 20.21 -11.75
N ARG A 194 -38.60 19.28 -11.07
CA ARG A 194 -39.81 18.61 -11.56
C ARG A 194 -40.86 18.51 -10.46
N ALA A 195 -42.13 18.50 -10.85
CA ALA A 195 -43.28 18.39 -9.95
C ALA A 195 -44.20 17.20 -10.31
N GLY A 196 -44.79 16.58 -9.30
CA GLY A 196 -45.85 15.56 -9.41
C GLY A 196 -46.80 15.62 -8.21
N ALA A 197 -47.91 14.88 -8.24
CA ALA A 197 -48.91 14.96 -7.17
C ALA A 197 -49.68 13.65 -6.94
N VAL A 198 -49.90 13.31 -5.67
CA VAL A 198 -50.82 12.28 -5.21
C VAL A 198 -51.99 12.99 -4.54
N ALA A 199 -53.20 12.85 -5.09
CA ALA A 199 -54.44 13.31 -4.49
C ALA A 199 -55.06 12.19 -3.63
N PHE A 200 -55.55 12.51 -2.44
CA PHE A 200 -56.19 11.54 -1.54
C PHE A 200 -57.41 12.09 -0.80
N ARG A 201 -58.21 11.16 -0.28
CA ARG A 201 -59.39 11.30 0.58
C ARG A 201 -59.47 10.05 1.45
N ASP A 202 -60.62 9.73 2.02
CA ASP A 202 -60.76 8.52 2.83
C ASP A 202 -60.92 7.22 2.01
N LEU A 203 -59.88 6.38 2.03
CA LEU A 203 -59.89 5.04 1.46
C LEU A 203 -60.90 4.11 2.17
N PHE A 204 -61.26 4.38 3.44
CA PHE A 204 -62.19 3.56 4.22
C PHE A 204 -63.65 3.80 3.79
N ALA A 205 -63.99 5.05 3.44
CA ALA A 205 -65.20 5.41 2.67
C ALA A 205 -65.22 4.87 1.22
N ARG A 206 -64.15 4.16 0.79
CA ARG A 206 -63.91 3.62 -0.57
C ARG A 206 -63.70 4.69 -1.64
N GLU A 207 -63.28 5.89 -1.24
CA GLU A 207 -62.91 6.95 -2.17
C GLU A 207 -61.50 6.69 -2.72
N PRO A 208 -61.19 7.03 -4.00
CA PRO A 208 -59.92 6.64 -4.61
C PRO A 208 -58.77 7.60 -4.26
N LEU A 209 -57.59 7.01 -4.03
CA LEU A 209 -56.29 7.69 -4.09
C LEU A 209 -55.84 7.78 -5.56
N GLU A 210 -55.46 8.97 -6.01
CA GLU A 210 -55.14 9.26 -7.41
C GLU A 210 -53.72 9.82 -7.55
N SER A 211 -52.82 9.07 -8.20
CA SER A 211 -51.51 9.59 -8.61
C SER A 211 -51.61 10.25 -9.98
N LEU A 212 -51.44 11.57 -10.04
CA LEU A 212 -51.63 12.35 -11.26
C LEU A 212 -50.62 11.92 -12.34
N ARG A 213 -51.11 11.85 -13.58
CA ARG A 213 -50.32 11.45 -14.76
C ARG A 213 -50.02 12.66 -15.63
N PHE A 214 -48.74 12.85 -15.92
CA PHE A 214 -48.24 13.89 -16.80
C PHE A 214 -47.66 13.22 -18.06
N ARG A 215 -47.63 13.91 -19.21
CA ARG A 215 -47.07 13.32 -20.44
C ARG A 215 -45.56 13.11 -20.35
N GLY A 216 -44.92 13.84 -19.45
CA GLY A 216 -43.53 13.66 -19.06
C GLY A 216 -42.53 14.29 -20.01
N VAL A 217 -41.36 14.62 -19.47
CA VAL A 217 -40.19 15.05 -20.25
C VAL A 217 -39.89 14.01 -21.32
N LYS A 218 -39.64 14.43 -22.57
CA LYS A 218 -39.50 13.57 -23.76
C LYS A 218 -38.69 12.28 -23.49
N GLY A 219 -39.40 11.16 -23.25
CA GLY A 219 -38.80 9.84 -22.99
C GLY A 219 -38.65 9.42 -21.52
N GLY A 220 -39.34 10.05 -20.56
CA GLY A 220 -39.33 9.71 -19.13
C GLY A 220 -40.67 9.23 -18.55
N ASP A 221 -40.65 8.80 -17.29
CA ASP A 221 -41.82 8.26 -16.57
C ASP A 221 -42.97 9.28 -16.38
N PRO A 222 -44.25 8.86 -16.48
CA PRO A 222 -45.42 9.74 -16.52
C PRO A 222 -45.88 10.27 -15.14
N GLY A 223 -44.98 10.32 -14.15
CA GLY A 223 -45.28 10.76 -12.77
C GLY A 223 -44.72 12.13 -12.38
N LEU A 224 -43.82 12.71 -13.18
CA LEU A 224 -43.17 13.99 -12.90
C LEU A 224 -43.05 14.83 -14.19
N THR A 225 -43.37 16.11 -14.12
CA THR A 225 -43.26 17.07 -15.24
C THR A 225 -42.42 18.29 -14.90
N ASP A 226 -41.81 18.90 -15.92
CA ASP A 226 -41.16 20.21 -15.88
C ASP A 226 -42.04 21.33 -16.51
N ASP A 227 -43.16 20.99 -17.18
CA ASP A 227 -44.17 21.96 -17.61
C ASP A 227 -45.08 22.33 -16.43
N ALA A 228 -44.78 23.48 -15.81
CA ALA A 228 -45.60 24.10 -14.77
C ALA A 228 -47.06 24.30 -15.19
N ALA A 229 -47.32 24.57 -16.47
CA ALA A 229 -48.69 24.71 -16.98
C ALA A 229 -49.37 23.35 -17.20
N GLU A 230 -48.62 22.26 -17.46
CA GLU A 230 -49.17 20.90 -17.41
C GLU A 230 -49.58 20.55 -15.98
N PHE A 231 -48.71 20.83 -15.02
CA PHE A 231 -48.99 20.59 -13.61
C PHE A 231 -50.27 21.32 -13.16
N SER A 232 -50.39 22.62 -13.45
CA SER A 232 -51.62 23.39 -13.17
C SER A 232 -52.86 22.83 -13.90
N ARG A 233 -52.74 22.38 -15.16
CA ARG A 233 -53.88 21.80 -15.91
C ARG A 233 -54.38 20.50 -15.30
N GLU A 234 -53.50 19.65 -14.78
CA GLU A 234 -53.89 18.37 -14.18
C GLU A 234 -54.41 18.55 -12.75
N VAL A 235 -53.73 19.34 -11.90
CA VAL A 235 -54.24 19.69 -10.55
C VAL A 235 -55.59 20.42 -10.62
N GLY A 236 -55.80 21.25 -11.65
CA GLY A 236 -57.06 21.96 -11.89
C GLY A 236 -58.26 21.07 -12.26
N LYS A 237 -58.08 19.76 -12.44
CA LYS A 237 -59.18 18.79 -12.61
C LYS A 237 -59.67 18.19 -11.29
N LEU A 238 -58.89 18.33 -10.21
CA LEU A 238 -59.22 17.78 -8.90
C LEU A 238 -60.39 18.56 -8.29
N THR A 239 -61.40 17.83 -7.84
CA THR A 239 -62.58 18.40 -7.18
C THR A 239 -62.54 18.05 -5.69
N ALA A 240 -62.70 19.08 -4.86
CA ALA A 240 -62.88 18.95 -3.41
C ALA A 240 -64.27 18.36 -3.09
N VAL A 241 -64.30 17.07 -2.80
CA VAL A 241 -65.50 16.28 -2.46
C VAL A 241 -65.08 15.12 -1.56
N GLY A 242 -66.01 14.53 -0.82
CA GLY A 242 -65.74 13.34 0.00
C GLY A 242 -64.98 13.64 1.30
N GLY A 243 -64.47 12.57 1.92
CA GLY A 243 -63.70 12.57 3.16
C GLY A 243 -64.20 11.64 4.29
N GLY A 244 -65.33 10.95 4.10
CA GLY A 244 -65.76 9.90 5.03
C GLY A 244 -65.90 10.32 6.49
N ASP A 245 -65.04 9.77 7.35
CA ASP A 245 -64.89 10.10 8.78
C ASP A 245 -63.44 10.51 9.11
N ASP A 246 -63.25 11.63 9.85
CA ASP A 246 -61.94 12.06 10.37
C ASP A 246 -61.36 10.96 11.30
N PRO A 247 -60.07 10.57 11.21
CA PRO A 247 -58.97 11.13 10.41
C PRO A 247 -58.88 10.62 8.96
N GLU A 248 -57.96 11.20 8.18
CA GLU A 248 -57.84 11.01 6.73
C GLU A 248 -56.70 10.09 6.25
N SER A 249 -56.82 9.49 5.05
CA SER A 249 -55.90 8.42 4.57
C SER A 249 -54.52 8.90 4.06
N THR A 250 -53.92 9.87 4.76
CA THR A 250 -52.63 10.50 4.42
C THR A 250 -51.45 9.51 4.36
N LEU A 251 -51.49 8.42 5.15
CA LEU A 251 -50.38 7.45 5.21
C LEU A 251 -50.19 6.69 3.90
N ASP A 252 -51.26 6.16 3.33
CA ASP A 252 -51.26 5.49 2.03
C ASP A 252 -50.83 6.45 0.90
N ALA A 253 -51.21 7.73 1.01
CA ALA A 253 -50.79 8.78 0.07
C ALA A 253 -49.29 9.09 0.14
N VAL A 254 -48.69 9.08 1.34
CA VAL A 254 -47.23 9.21 1.52
C VAL A 254 -46.48 7.96 1.03
N LEU A 255 -47.03 6.75 1.23
CA LEU A 255 -46.47 5.52 0.65
C LEU A 255 -46.45 5.58 -0.89
N ALA A 256 -47.57 5.93 -1.51
CA ALA A 256 -47.66 6.10 -2.97
C ALA A 256 -46.68 7.16 -3.49
N ALA A 257 -46.50 8.27 -2.76
CA ALA A 257 -45.55 9.32 -3.10
C ALA A 257 -44.07 8.90 -2.97
N CYS A 258 -43.74 7.95 -2.09
CA CYS A 258 -42.38 7.39 -1.96
C CYS A 258 -41.95 6.58 -3.20
N ASP A 259 -42.91 6.06 -3.96
CA ASP A 259 -42.67 5.19 -5.13
C ASP A 259 -42.56 5.96 -6.45
N TYR A 260 -42.54 7.31 -6.40
CA TYR A 260 -42.38 8.17 -7.57
C TYR A 260 -40.99 8.03 -8.23
N PRO A 261 -40.87 8.34 -9.54
CA PRO A 261 -39.65 8.14 -10.34
C PRO A 261 -38.58 9.22 -10.09
N PHE A 262 -38.19 9.43 -8.83
CA PHE A 262 -37.20 10.41 -8.41
C PHE A 262 -35.82 10.17 -9.04
N ARG A 263 -35.21 11.23 -9.58
CA ARG A 263 -33.83 11.24 -10.09
C ARG A 263 -32.84 10.93 -8.96
N LYS A 264 -31.86 10.08 -9.25
CA LYS A 264 -30.89 9.58 -8.25
C LYS A 264 -29.99 10.67 -7.63
N GLY A 265 -29.79 11.79 -8.33
CA GLY A 265 -28.98 12.93 -7.87
C GLY A 265 -29.78 14.16 -7.39
N ALA A 266 -31.10 14.12 -7.46
CA ALA A 266 -31.95 15.25 -7.06
C ALA A 266 -32.18 15.30 -5.55
N THR A 267 -32.50 16.49 -5.04
CA THR A 267 -33.18 16.66 -3.76
C THR A 267 -34.64 16.24 -3.91
N LYS A 268 -35.03 15.18 -3.20
CA LYS A 268 -36.37 14.60 -3.19
C LYS A 268 -37.21 15.24 -2.10
N VAL A 269 -38.36 15.78 -2.47
CA VAL A 269 -39.22 16.53 -1.54
C VAL A 269 -40.64 16.00 -1.61
N LEU A 270 -41.19 15.65 -0.44
CA LEU A 270 -42.64 15.45 -0.28
C LEU A 270 -43.23 16.71 0.38
N VAL A 271 -44.40 17.12 -0.09
CA VAL A 271 -45.17 18.25 0.46
C VAL A 271 -46.57 17.75 0.80
N VAL A 272 -46.78 17.34 2.05
CA VAL A 272 -48.09 16.90 2.55
C VAL A 272 -48.96 18.12 2.84
N VAL A 273 -50.20 18.14 2.35
CA VAL A 273 -51.13 19.26 2.50
C VAL A 273 -52.49 18.71 2.92
N THR A 274 -52.91 18.95 4.16
CA THR A 274 -54.15 18.43 4.78
C THR A 274 -54.48 19.23 6.04
N ASP A 275 -55.77 19.43 6.35
CA ASP A 275 -56.22 19.97 7.64
C ASP A 275 -56.30 18.90 8.75
N ASN A 276 -56.27 17.61 8.39
CA ASN A 276 -56.61 16.49 9.26
C ASN A 276 -55.40 15.66 9.77
N PRO A 277 -55.57 14.89 10.87
CA PRO A 277 -54.58 13.89 11.29
C PRO A 277 -54.58 12.65 10.38
N PRO A 278 -53.53 11.80 10.45
CA PRO A 278 -53.45 10.57 9.66
C PRO A 278 -54.30 9.43 10.24
N LYS A 279 -55.04 8.75 9.36
CA LYS A 279 -55.73 7.47 9.59
C LYS A 279 -54.75 6.30 9.50
N ASN A 280 -55.18 5.14 10.00
CA ASN A 280 -54.48 3.86 9.83
C ASN A 280 -54.34 3.51 8.34
N LEU A 281 -53.32 2.71 7.99
CA LEU A 281 -53.08 2.25 6.61
C LEU A 281 -54.24 1.38 6.08
N PHE A 282 -54.72 1.69 4.88
CA PHE A 282 -55.81 0.94 4.28
C PHE A 282 -55.38 -0.47 3.87
N LYS A 283 -56.13 -1.48 4.32
CA LYS A 283 -55.87 -2.90 4.05
C LYS A 283 -57.14 -3.51 3.48
N GLN A 284 -57.04 -4.22 2.33
CA GLN A 284 -58.21 -4.71 1.61
C GLN A 284 -59.12 -5.57 2.51
N GLY A 285 -60.40 -5.19 2.61
CA GLY A 285 -61.37 -5.83 3.51
C GLY A 285 -61.42 -5.25 4.93
N ALA A 286 -60.68 -4.18 5.24
CA ALA A 286 -60.82 -3.46 6.50
C ALA A 286 -62.21 -2.80 6.65
N THR A 287 -62.72 -2.78 7.88
CA THR A 287 -63.85 -1.96 8.33
C THR A 287 -63.35 -0.72 9.06
N THR A 288 -64.22 0.28 9.21
CA THR A 288 -63.95 1.55 9.92
C THR A 288 -63.65 1.39 11.41
N GLU A 289 -64.02 0.26 12.03
CA GLU A 289 -63.88 0.01 13.48
C GLU A 289 -62.44 -0.28 13.96
N ARG A 290 -61.40 -0.03 13.15
CA ARG A 290 -60.01 -0.22 13.56
C ARG A 290 -59.53 0.88 14.50
N ASN A 291 -59.46 0.53 15.78
CA ASN A 291 -58.98 1.34 16.89
C ASN A 291 -57.77 2.25 16.52
N GLN A 292 -57.93 3.56 16.68
CA GLN A 292 -56.98 4.60 16.25
C GLN A 292 -55.60 4.50 16.96
N THR A 293 -55.50 3.71 18.03
CA THR A 293 -54.23 3.46 18.75
C THR A 293 -53.15 2.81 17.88
N ALA A 294 -53.51 2.16 16.76
CA ALA A 294 -52.55 1.56 15.82
C ALA A 294 -51.78 2.59 14.98
N ALA A 295 -52.31 3.80 14.81
CA ALA A 295 -51.77 4.79 13.88
C ALA A 295 -50.32 5.19 14.20
N ALA A 296 -49.93 5.18 15.49
CA ALA A 296 -48.58 5.56 15.90
C ALA A 296 -47.49 4.57 15.44
N ASP A 297 -47.82 3.30 15.23
CA ASP A 297 -46.89 2.28 14.72
C ASP A 297 -46.92 2.20 13.20
N GLU A 298 -48.08 2.36 12.57
CA GLU A 298 -48.17 2.44 11.10
C GLU A 298 -47.53 3.74 10.57
N VAL A 299 -47.59 4.85 11.32
CA VAL A 299 -46.77 6.06 11.08
C VAL A 299 -45.27 5.75 11.09
N ARG A 300 -44.78 4.84 11.94
CA ARG A 300 -43.36 4.43 11.96
C ARG A 300 -43.01 3.56 10.76
N GLU A 301 -43.90 2.66 10.34
CA GLU A 301 -43.74 1.86 9.12
C GLU A 301 -43.60 2.75 7.87
N VAL A 302 -44.46 3.76 7.73
CA VAL A 302 -44.36 4.76 6.65
C VAL A 302 -43.10 5.63 6.79
N ALA A 303 -42.71 6.00 8.01
CA ALA A 303 -41.46 6.73 8.25
C ALA A 303 -40.22 5.94 7.77
N ASP A 304 -40.15 4.63 8.01
CA ASP A 304 -39.08 3.79 7.49
C ASP A 304 -39.16 3.63 5.95
N ARG A 305 -40.35 3.69 5.33
CA ARG A 305 -40.47 3.77 3.86
C ARG A 305 -39.90 5.09 3.31
N VAL A 306 -40.22 6.23 3.93
CA VAL A 306 -39.67 7.56 3.59
C VAL A 306 -38.14 7.55 3.64
N ARG A 307 -37.58 6.96 4.70
CA ARG A 307 -36.14 6.78 4.91
C ARG A 307 -35.51 5.85 3.86
N ALA A 308 -36.16 4.72 3.56
CA ALA A 308 -35.69 3.76 2.55
C ALA A 308 -35.74 4.32 1.11
N ALA A 309 -36.76 5.13 0.80
CA ALA A 309 -36.87 5.86 -0.47
C ALA A 309 -35.84 7.01 -0.58
N LYS A 310 -35.15 7.35 0.52
CA LYS A 310 -34.16 8.43 0.62
C LYS A 310 -34.74 9.81 0.29
N ILE A 311 -35.93 10.09 0.82
CA ILE A 311 -36.56 11.42 0.76
C ILE A 311 -35.73 12.40 1.57
N ASP A 312 -35.37 13.54 1.00
CA ASP A 312 -34.55 14.55 1.69
C ASP A 312 -35.40 15.40 2.64
N PHE A 313 -36.65 15.72 2.28
CA PHE A 313 -37.56 16.51 3.12
C PHE A 313 -39.02 16.04 3.00
N VAL A 314 -39.73 16.00 4.13
CA VAL A 314 -41.19 15.83 4.19
C VAL A 314 -41.78 17.09 4.82
N HIS A 315 -42.08 18.08 3.98
CA HIS A 315 -42.76 19.29 4.43
C HIS A 315 -44.24 18.99 4.66
N VAL A 316 -44.83 19.61 5.70
CA VAL A 316 -46.24 19.39 6.06
C VAL A 316 -46.93 20.74 6.19
N VAL A 317 -47.99 20.98 5.41
CA VAL A 317 -48.87 22.13 5.51
C VAL A 317 -50.15 21.66 6.20
N THR A 318 -50.32 22.04 7.46
CA THR A 318 -51.41 21.52 8.32
C THR A 318 -51.80 22.52 9.40
N LEU A 319 -52.93 22.29 10.06
CA LEU A 319 -53.33 23.09 11.22
C LEU A 319 -52.33 22.87 12.37
N PRO A 320 -51.98 23.91 13.17
CA PRO A 320 -50.90 23.81 14.19
C PRO A 320 -51.09 22.75 15.28
N GLN A 321 -52.28 22.13 15.35
CA GLN A 321 -52.69 21.17 16.36
C GLN A 321 -52.21 19.73 16.04
N VAL A 322 -51.86 19.44 14.78
CA VAL A 322 -51.60 18.08 14.29
C VAL A 322 -50.12 17.69 14.47
N ALA A 323 -49.73 17.33 15.70
CA ALA A 323 -48.38 16.86 16.00
C ALA A 323 -48.05 15.45 15.45
N ALA A 324 -49.05 14.73 14.92
CA ALA A 324 -48.94 13.33 14.50
C ALA A 324 -47.96 13.07 13.34
N TYR A 325 -47.72 14.06 12.47
CA TYR A 325 -46.86 13.89 11.30
C TYR A 325 -45.35 13.94 11.60
N ARG A 326 -44.92 14.32 12.82
CA ARG A 326 -43.50 14.48 13.17
C ARG A 326 -42.61 13.27 12.83
N PRO A 327 -42.99 12.00 13.07
CA PRO A 327 -42.11 10.87 12.73
C PRO A 327 -41.82 10.72 11.24
N LEU A 328 -42.72 11.19 10.35
CA LEU A 328 -42.46 11.25 8.91
C LEU A 328 -41.46 12.37 8.58
N GLN A 329 -41.59 13.51 9.26
CA GLN A 329 -40.69 14.66 9.14
C GLN A 329 -39.27 14.34 9.62
N ASP A 330 -39.15 13.59 10.73
CA ASP A 330 -37.91 13.14 11.38
C ASP A 330 -37.25 11.94 10.67
N ALA A 331 -37.93 11.30 9.71
CA ALA A 331 -37.38 10.21 8.91
C ALA A 331 -36.86 10.64 7.53
N ALA A 332 -37.14 11.88 7.12
CA ALA A 332 -36.46 12.53 6.02
C ALA A 332 -34.95 12.74 6.34
N LEU A 333 -34.11 12.83 5.31
CA LEU A 333 -32.65 12.98 5.51
C LEU A 333 -32.22 14.39 5.97
N GLY A 334 -33.07 15.39 5.77
CA GLY A 334 -32.85 16.79 6.13
C GLY A 334 -33.97 17.34 7.01
N LYS A 335 -33.77 18.56 7.53
CA LYS A 335 -34.71 19.19 8.47
C LYS A 335 -35.97 19.70 7.76
N SER A 336 -36.95 18.81 7.66
CA SER A 336 -38.36 19.07 7.32
C SER A 336 -38.95 20.25 8.10
N GLN A 337 -39.96 20.91 7.53
CA GLN A 337 -40.67 22.04 8.15
C GLN A 337 -42.19 21.84 8.15
N THR A 338 -42.88 22.46 9.11
CA THR A 338 -44.34 22.52 9.18
C THR A 338 -44.82 23.94 8.92
N PHE A 339 -45.80 24.09 8.04
CA PHE A 339 -46.41 25.38 7.66
C PHE A 339 -47.85 25.45 8.19
N ASP A 340 -48.22 26.56 8.81
CA ASP A 340 -49.56 26.79 9.38
C ASP A 340 -50.60 27.01 8.27
N LEU A 341 -51.38 25.97 7.98
CA LEU A 341 -52.48 25.97 7.01
C LEU A 341 -53.49 27.09 7.29
N GLY A 342 -53.77 27.37 8.58
CA GLY A 342 -54.66 28.43 9.03
C GLY A 342 -54.09 29.84 8.84
N ARG A 343 -52.78 29.99 8.62
CA ARG A 343 -52.18 31.26 8.19
C ARG A 343 -52.22 31.41 6.67
N VAL A 344 -52.01 30.33 5.92
CA VAL A 344 -52.07 30.32 4.45
C VAL A 344 -53.49 30.63 3.95
N ALA A 345 -54.51 30.03 4.58
CA ALA A 345 -55.91 30.21 4.19
C ALA A 345 -56.52 31.58 4.57
N ARG A 346 -55.89 32.35 5.47
CA ARG A 346 -56.39 33.66 5.97
C ARG A 346 -55.51 34.85 5.59
N GLY A 347 -54.42 34.64 4.84
CA GLY A 347 -53.36 35.62 4.61
C GLY A 347 -53.13 35.97 3.14
N THR A 348 -51.88 36.34 2.82
CA THR A 348 -51.38 36.78 1.51
C THR A 348 -51.35 35.71 0.41
N GLY A 349 -51.97 34.54 0.66
CA GLY A 349 -52.15 33.47 -0.30
C GLY A 349 -50.99 32.48 -0.40
N PHE A 350 -51.23 31.41 -1.15
CA PHE A 350 -50.31 30.27 -1.32
C PHE A 350 -48.95 30.68 -1.92
N ASN A 351 -48.88 31.81 -2.65
CA ASN A 351 -47.69 32.32 -3.32
C ASN A 351 -46.50 32.61 -2.38
N ASP A 352 -46.75 33.08 -1.16
CA ASP A 352 -45.68 33.36 -0.19
C ASP A 352 -45.08 32.06 0.35
N LEU A 353 -45.93 31.08 0.68
CA LEU A 353 -45.50 29.73 1.08
C LEU A 353 -44.70 29.08 -0.05
N VAL A 354 -45.18 29.18 -1.29
CA VAL A 354 -44.51 28.70 -2.50
C VAL A 354 -43.13 29.34 -2.68
N SER A 355 -42.99 30.62 -2.35
CA SER A 355 -41.72 31.35 -2.47
C SER A 355 -40.71 30.94 -1.38
N ASP A 356 -41.14 30.81 -0.13
CA ASP A 356 -40.26 30.35 0.97
C ASP A 356 -39.90 28.86 0.88
N PHE A 357 -40.85 28.04 0.43
CA PHE A 357 -40.61 26.65 0.05
C PHE A 357 -39.61 26.56 -1.10
N GLY A 358 -39.80 27.30 -2.19
CA GLY A 358 -38.87 27.34 -3.33
C GLY A 358 -37.47 27.80 -2.93
N ARG A 359 -37.36 28.83 -2.09
CA ARG A 359 -36.09 29.28 -1.49
C ARG A 359 -35.42 28.16 -0.69
N THR A 360 -36.19 27.41 0.10
CA THR A 360 -35.67 26.30 0.93
C THR A 360 -35.23 25.11 0.08
N VAL A 361 -36.03 24.70 -0.91
CA VAL A 361 -35.68 23.61 -1.83
C VAL A 361 -34.49 23.98 -2.72
N ALA A 362 -34.41 25.23 -3.22
CA ALA A 362 -33.25 25.70 -3.97
C ALA A 362 -31.98 25.71 -3.10
N THR A 363 -32.07 26.24 -1.87
CA THR A 363 -30.96 26.21 -0.90
C THR A 363 -30.54 24.77 -0.60
N ALA A 364 -31.49 23.84 -0.44
CA ALA A 364 -31.19 22.44 -0.15
C ALA A 364 -30.62 21.68 -1.35
N ALA A 365 -31.10 21.95 -2.56
CA ALA A 365 -30.52 21.43 -3.80
C ALA A 365 -29.09 21.93 -4.00
N ALA A 366 -28.83 23.22 -3.72
CA ALA A 366 -27.49 23.79 -3.70
C ALA A 366 -26.63 23.34 -2.50
N ALA A 367 -27.22 22.87 -1.40
CA ALA A 367 -26.45 22.26 -0.30
C ALA A 367 -26.08 20.79 -0.59
N LYS A 368 -26.97 20.05 -1.28
CA LYS A 368 -26.77 18.66 -1.70
C LYS A 368 -25.83 18.54 -2.90
N ASN A 369 -25.95 19.48 -3.84
CA ASN A 369 -25.08 19.65 -5.01
C ASN A 369 -24.54 21.09 -5.02
N PRO A 370 -23.56 21.44 -4.17
CA PRO A 370 -22.95 22.77 -4.16
C PRO A 370 -22.37 23.11 -5.53
N GLU A 371 -22.74 24.31 -6.03
CA GLU A 371 -22.36 24.82 -7.36
C GLU A 371 -20.95 24.39 -7.69
N GLY A 372 -20.81 23.65 -8.80
CA GLY A 372 -19.68 22.77 -9.06
C GLY A 372 -18.34 23.38 -8.68
N LYS A 373 -17.86 23.08 -7.47
CA LYS A 373 -16.51 23.38 -7.02
C LYS A 373 -15.55 22.46 -7.76
N LEU A 374 -15.32 22.82 -9.02
CA LEU A 374 -14.12 22.45 -9.73
C LEU A 374 -12.95 22.75 -8.80
N GLN A 375 -12.27 21.70 -8.39
CA GLN A 375 -11.11 21.84 -7.55
C GLN A 375 -10.04 22.56 -8.37
N VAL A 376 -9.28 23.44 -7.71
CA VAL A 376 -8.03 23.94 -8.27
C VAL A 376 -7.23 22.70 -8.66
N GLY A 377 -6.78 22.65 -9.92
CA GLY A 377 -6.03 21.50 -10.41
C GLY A 377 -4.89 21.17 -9.44
N GLY A 378 -4.75 19.89 -9.07
CA GLY A 378 -3.80 19.46 -8.03
C GLY A 378 -2.40 20.02 -8.26
N GLU A 379 -1.69 20.30 -7.16
CA GLU A 379 -0.34 20.89 -7.19
C GLU A 379 0.55 20.12 -8.17
N ALA A 380 1.20 20.85 -9.08
CA ALA A 380 1.88 20.25 -10.21
C ALA A 380 3.02 19.33 -9.72
N ALA A 381 3.19 18.18 -10.35
CA ALA A 381 4.28 17.28 -10.01
C ALA A 381 5.63 17.98 -10.29
N LYS A 382 6.40 18.24 -9.22
CA LYS A 382 7.62 19.04 -9.23
C LYS A 382 8.56 18.64 -10.39
N PRO A 383 8.98 19.57 -11.27
CA PRO A 383 9.83 19.25 -12.40
C PRO A 383 11.28 18.92 -11.98
N GLU A 384 11.59 17.63 -11.86
CA GLU A 384 12.94 17.11 -11.58
C GLU A 384 13.91 17.28 -12.77
N LEU A 385 15.11 17.81 -12.48
CA LEU A 385 16.18 18.09 -13.45
C LEU A 385 17.36 17.09 -13.45
N GLY A 386 17.54 16.28 -12.39
CA GLY A 386 18.69 15.39 -12.22
C GLY A 386 18.43 14.20 -11.30
N GLN A 387 19.34 13.23 -11.24
CA GLN A 387 19.20 11.99 -10.43
C GLN A 387 20.47 11.69 -9.62
N LYS A 388 20.35 11.17 -8.38
CA LYS A 388 21.49 10.94 -7.46
C LYS A 388 21.86 9.45 -7.27
N SER A 389 23.06 9.23 -6.71
CA SER A 389 23.59 7.91 -6.34
C SER A 389 23.53 7.68 -4.83
N LEU A 390 23.37 6.42 -4.42
CA LEU A 390 23.55 5.94 -3.04
C LEU A 390 24.95 6.30 -2.48
N GLN A 391 25.94 6.45 -3.36
CA GLN A 391 27.37 6.56 -3.07
C GLN A 391 28.00 7.86 -3.63
N SER A 392 27.20 8.80 -4.13
CA SER A 392 27.66 10.10 -4.63
C SER A 392 26.56 11.16 -4.55
N ASN A 393 26.92 12.36 -4.07
CA ASN A 393 26.02 13.52 -3.99
C ASN A 393 25.82 14.22 -5.34
N THR A 394 26.65 13.88 -6.34
CA THR A 394 26.61 14.41 -7.71
C THR A 394 25.29 14.05 -8.39
N GLU A 395 24.73 15.00 -9.15
CA GLU A 395 23.56 14.76 -9.99
C GLU A 395 23.96 14.30 -11.39
N TYR A 396 23.34 13.22 -11.84
CA TYR A 396 23.58 12.55 -13.11
C TYR A 396 22.42 12.75 -14.07
N ALA A 397 22.71 12.67 -15.38
CA ALA A 397 21.73 12.92 -16.43
C ALA A 397 20.57 11.91 -16.37
N ARG A 398 19.35 12.42 -16.63
CA ARG A 398 18.09 11.66 -16.57
C ARG A 398 18.16 10.38 -17.41
N GLY A 399 17.80 9.25 -16.81
CA GLY A 399 17.90 7.92 -17.44
C GLY A 399 19.16 7.13 -17.08
N SER A 400 20.09 7.72 -16.30
CA SER A 400 21.31 7.04 -15.85
C SER A 400 21.07 5.89 -14.86
N ASN A 401 19.83 5.67 -14.39
CA ASN A 401 19.41 4.61 -13.45
C ASN A 401 20.17 3.28 -13.59
N ALA A 402 20.20 2.70 -14.80
CA ALA A 402 20.84 1.40 -15.03
C ALA A 402 22.38 1.46 -14.89
N ARG A 403 23.00 2.56 -15.33
CA ARG A 403 24.46 2.77 -15.16
C ARG A 403 24.79 3.00 -13.69
N LEU A 404 23.99 3.80 -12.96
CA LEU A 404 24.14 3.99 -11.52
C LEU A 404 24.01 2.68 -10.73
N ALA A 405 23.04 1.82 -11.08
CA ALA A 405 22.90 0.51 -10.45
C ALA A 405 24.11 -0.41 -10.71
N VAL A 406 24.64 -0.43 -11.93
CA VAL A 406 25.86 -1.18 -12.28
C VAL A 406 27.10 -0.60 -11.57
N LEU A 407 27.22 0.72 -11.51
CA LEU A 407 28.31 1.45 -10.84
C LEU A 407 28.37 1.10 -9.35
N SER A 408 27.24 1.20 -8.64
CA SER A 408 27.16 0.87 -7.21
C SER A 408 27.30 -0.63 -6.94
N ALA A 409 26.80 -1.49 -7.83
CA ALA A 409 27.05 -2.93 -7.78
C ALA A 409 28.56 -3.23 -7.87
N LEU A 410 29.26 -2.64 -8.85
CA LEU A 410 30.69 -2.87 -9.06
C LEU A 410 31.55 -2.35 -7.90
N TRP A 411 31.25 -1.15 -7.39
CA TRP A 411 31.94 -0.57 -6.23
C TRP A 411 31.78 -1.47 -4.99
N THR A 412 30.55 -1.88 -4.67
CA THR A 412 30.29 -2.78 -3.54
C THR A 412 30.89 -4.17 -3.76
N GLY A 413 30.80 -4.71 -4.98
CA GLY A 413 31.40 -5.99 -5.36
C GLY A 413 32.90 -6.04 -5.08
N ALA A 414 33.62 -4.99 -5.48
CA ALA A 414 35.05 -4.89 -5.22
C ALA A 414 35.39 -4.83 -3.72
N VAL A 415 34.67 -3.99 -2.95
CA VAL A 415 34.85 -3.87 -1.50
C VAL A 415 34.55 -5.20 -0.80
N ALA A 416 33.42 -5.84 -1.08
CA ALA A 416 33.02 -7.11 -0.47
C ALA A 416 33.95 -8.28 -0.88
N GLY A 417 34.41 -8.31 -2.13
CA GLY A 417 35.38 -9.29 -2.63
C GLY A 417 36.72 -9.21 -1.91
N LEU A 418 37.31 -8.01 -1.79
CA LEU A 418 38.58 -7.83 -1.07
C LEU A 418 38.44 -8.02 0.44
N VAL A 419 37.33 -7.60 1.06
CA VAL A 419 37.08 -7.87 2.48
C VAL A 419 36.98 -9.38 2.72
N CYS A 420 36.32 -10.15 1.84
CA CYS A 420 36.32 -11.62 1.94
C CYS A 420 37.74 -12.20 1.83
N LEU A 421 38.46 -11.81 0.77
CA LEU A 421 39.83 -12.26 0.50
C LEU A 421 40.76 -12.00 1.70
N ALA A 422 40.70 -10.81 2.29
CA ALA A 422 41.52 -10.41 3.42
C ALA A 422 41.14 -11.09 4.74
N LEU A 423 39.85 -11.40 4.96
CA LEU A 423 39.42 -12.15 6.14
C LEU A 423 39.82 -13.64 6.04
N VAL A 424 39.71 -14.25 4.86
CA VAL A 424 40.19 -15.63 4.61
C VAL A 424 41.72 -15.71 4.74
N ALA A 425 42.45 -14.77 4.14
CA ALA A 425 43.91 -14.69 4.25
C ALA A 425 44.35 -14.40 5.70
N GLY A 426 43.69 -13.46 6.38
CA GLY A 426 43.95 -13.09 7.77
C GLY A 426 43.67 -14.23 8.75
N GLN A 427 42.60 -15.01 8.54
CA GLN A 427 42.31 -16.20 9.34
C GLN A 427 43.39 -17.28 9.19
N HIS A 428 43.85 -17.55 7.97
CA HIS A 428 44.93 -18.51 7.74
C HIS A 428 46.28 -17.99 8.27
N HIS A 429 46.58 -16.70 8.10
CA HIS A 429 47.80 -16.10 8.65
C HIS A 429 47.81 -16.14 10.19
N TYR A 430 46.69 -15.81 10.84
CA TYR A 430 46.53 -15.87 12.30
C TYR A 430 46.70 -17.29 12.86
N LEU A 431 46.26 -18.31 12.12
CA LEU A 431 46.33 -19.71 12.57
C LEU A 431 47.64 -20.43 12.19
N ARG A 432 48.33 -20.02 11.12
CA ARG A 432 49.44 -20.78 10.51
C ARG A 432 50.68 -19.96 10.11
N GLY A 433 50.71 -18.64 10.35
CA GLY A 433 51.84 -17.76 9.98
C GLY A 433 52.17 -17.68 8.48
N THR A 434 51.25 -18.17 7.64
CA THR A 434 51.39 -18.45 6.20
C THR A 434 50.11 -18.08 5.46
N LEU A 435 50.17 -17.92 4.13
CA LEU A 435 49.00 -17.66 3.29
C LEU A 435 48.27 -18.96 2.91
N PRO A 436 46.94 -18.92 2.68
CA PRO A 436 46.17 -20.10 2.28
C PRO A 436 46.41 -20.48 0.82
N ALA A 437 46.04 -21.72 0.47
CA ALA A 437 46.11 -22.20 -0.91
C ALA A 437 45.22 -21.38 -1.85
N ALA A 438 45.69 -21.12 -3.07
CA ALA A 438 45.10 -20.18 -4.03
C ALA A 438 43.60 -20.43 -4.30
N GLY A 439 43.16 -21.69 -4.37
CA GLY A 439 41.75 -22.03 -4.58
C GLY A 439 40.80 -21.45 -3.52
N GLY A 440 41.22 -21.38 -2.25
CA GLY A 440 40.41 -20.79 -1.16
C GLY A 440 40.36 -19.26 -1.20
N LEU A 441 41.39 -18.62 -1.75
CA LEU A 441 41.40 -17.17 -2.00
C LEU A 441 40.46 -16.82 -3.16
N VAL A 442 40.50 -17.60 -4.25
CA VAL A 442 39.65 -17.40 -5.43
C VAL A 442 38.17 -17.59 -5.11
N THR A 443 37.79 -18.65 -4.38
CA THR A 443 36.38 -18.89 -4.03
C THR A 443 35.84 -17.83 -3.07
N GLY A 444 36.63 -17.43 -2.06
CA GLY A 444 36.25 -16.33 -1.16
C GLY A 444 36.07 -15.00 -1.90
N PHE A 445 37.04 -14.61 -2.73
CA PHE A 445 36.96 -13.38 -3.53
C PHE A 445 35.74 -13.38 -4.47
N ALA A 446 35.53 -14.45 -5.24
CA ALA A 446 34.40 -14.57 -6.16
C ALA A 446 33.04 -14.55 -5.41
N GLY A 447 32.97 -15.18 -4.24
CA GLY A 447 31.81 -15.17 -3.36
C GLY A 447 31.46 -13.79 -2.82
N GLY A 448 32.45 -13.07 -2.28
CA GLY A 448 32.31 -11.70 -1.82
C GLY A 448 31.92 -10.74 -2.96
N LEU A 449 32.55 -10.90 -4.13
CA LEU A 449 32.26 -10.12 -5.34
C LEU A 449 30.80 -10.30 -5.78
N ALA A 450 30.33 -11.55 -5.92
CA ALA A 450 28.94 -11.84 -6.32
C ALA A 450 27.91 -11.29 -5.32
N ALA A 451 28.16 -11.44 -4.01
CA ALA A 451 27.28 -10.90 -2.98
C ALA A 451 27.27 -9.37 -2.96
N GLY A 452 28.42 -8.73 -3.16
CA GLY A 452 28.53 -7.28 -3.23
C GLY A 452 27.88 -6.67 -4.48
N LEU A 453 27.98 -7.33 -5.64
CA LEU A 453 27.27 -6.93 -6.86
C LEU A 453 25.76 -6.89 -6.64
N ILE A 454 25.19 -7.96 -6.05
CA ILE A 454 23.76 -8.03 -5.71
C ILE A 454 23.39 -6.97 -4.67
N GLY A 455 24.21 -6.81 -3.62
CA GLY A 455 24.00 -5.81 -2.57
C GLY A 455 23.98 -4.37 -3.06
N GLY A 456 24.95 -3.98 -3.90
CA GLY A 456 25.05 -2.63 -4.46
C GLY A 456 23.94 -2.32 -5.46
N ALA A 457 23.57 -3.28 -6.31
CA ALA A 457 22.43 -3.15 -7.21
C ALA A 457 21.10 -2.97 -6.45
N ALA A 458 20.86 -3.79 -5.42
CA ALA A 458 19.66 -3.70 -4.59
C ALA A 458 19.61 -2.41 -3.76
N GLY A 459 20.74 -1.97 -3.19
CA GLY A 459 20.86 -0.72 -2.45
C GLY A 459 20.59 0.52 -3.31
N GLN A 460 21.17 0.61 -4.51
CA GLN A 460 20.89 1.69 -5.45
C GLN A 460 19.45 1.62 -5.99
N GLY A 461 18.92 0.42 -6.25
CA GLY A 461 17.54 0.22 -6.66
C GLY A 461 16.53 0.73 -5.62
N LEU A 462 16.80 0.50 -4.33
CA LEU A 462 16.01 1.08 -3.24
C LEU A 462 16.17 2.60 -3.15
N TYR A 463 17.38 3.14 -3.31
CA TYR A 463 17.63 4.58 -3.27
C TYR A 463 16.92 5.35 -4.40
N LEU A 464 16.75 4.73 -5.58
CA LEU A 464 15.94 5.28 -6.68
C LEU A 464 14.42 5.33 -6.40
N LEU A 465 13.97 4.77 -5.27
CA LEU A 465 12.59 4.88 -4.76
C LEU A 465 12.47 5.92 -3.62
N ALA A 466 13.56 6.61 -3.27
CA ALA A 466 13.52 7.65 -2.24
C ALA A 466 12.70 8.85 -2.72
N PRO A 467 11.67 9.30 -1.98
CA PRO A 467 10.91 10.48 -2.34
C PRO A 467 11.75 11.76 -2.13
N ASP A 468 11.36 12.83 -2.82
CA ASP A 468 12.13 14.06 -2.99
C ASP A 468 12.12 15.00 -1.75
N ASN A 469 12.52 14.43 -0.61
CA ASN A 469 12.61 15.06 0.71
C ASN A 469 13.95 14.67 1.35
N ARG A 470 14.76 15.67 1.73
CA ARG A 470 16.10 15.50 2.33
C ARG A 470 16.16 14.54 3.51
N PHE A 471 15.13 14.48 4.35
CA PHE A 471 15.10 13.57 5.51
C PHE A 471 14.85 12.11 5.08
N LEU A 472 13.94 11.89 4.14
CA LEU A 472 13.67 10.55 3.62
C LEU A 472 14.76 10.06 2.67
N SER A 473 15.40 10.92 1.87
CA SER A 473 16.53 10.52 1.03
C SER A 473 17.72 10.07 1.87
N VAL A 474 18.01 10.73 2.99
CA VAL A 474 19.00 10.26 3.98
C VAL A 474 18.56 8.92 4.60
N ALA A 475 17.29 8.76 5.00
CA ALA A 475 16.81 7.49 5.56
C ALA A 475 16.93 6.33 4.55
N PHE A 476 16.53 6.54 3.29
CA PHE A 476 16.67 5.57 2.21
C PHE A 476 18.14 5.31 1.86
N GLN A 477 19.05 6.28 2.02
CA GLN A 477 20.49 6.06 1.87
C GLN A 477 21.03 5.14 2.98
N LEU A 478 20.67 5.40 4.24
CA LEU A 478 21.04 4.53 5.36
C LEU A 478 20.51 3.09 5.18
N VAL A 479 19.24 2.93 4.78
CA VAL A 479 18.64 1.61 4.53
C VAL A 479 19.24 0.94 3.29
N GLY A 480 19.53 1.68 2.22
CA GLY A 480 20.16 1.16 1.01
C GLY A 480 21.58 0.63 1.28
N TRP A 481 22.38 1.35 2.08
CA TRP A 481 23.69 0.88 2.56
C TRP A 481 23.56 -0.28 3.56
N ALA A 482 22.54 -0.31 4.42
CA ALA A 482 22.28 -1.43 5.33
C ALA A 482 21.90 -2.71 4.57
N LEU A 483 21.09 -2.60 3.52
CA LEU A 483 20.72 -3.71 2.64
C LEU A 483 21.95 -4.24 1.87
N LEU A 484 22.73 -3.31 1.30
CA LEU A 484 24.00 -3.56 0.63
C LEU A 484 24.98 -4.33 1.53
N GLY A 485 25.24 -3.82 2.74
CA GLY A 485 26.15 -4.44 3.69
C GLY A 485 25.60 -5.76 4.23
N GLY A 486 24.30 -5.84 4.51
CA GLY A 486 23.64 -7.04 4.99
C GLY A 486 23.68 -8.20 3.97
N LEU A 487 23.43 -7.92 2.69
CA LEU A 487 23.53 -8.91 1.61
C LEU A 487 24.98 -9.38 1.41
N ALA A 488 25.96 -8.48 1.47
CA ALA A 488 27.37 -8.85 1.48
C ALA A 488 27.71 -9.76 2.68
N GLY A 489 27.24 -9.42 3.88
CA GLY A 489 27.40 -10.23 5.10
C GLY A 489 26.74 -11.61 5.05
N VAL A 490 25.58 -11.73 4.41
CA VAL A 490 24.96 -13.04 4.10
C VAL A 490 25.82 -13.83 3.10
N GLY A 491 26.37 -13.19 2.07
CA GLY A 491 27.31 -13.81 1.14
C GLY A 491 28.54 -14.38 1.85
N LEU A 492 29.18 -13.57 2.69
CA LEU A 492 30.33 -13.98 3.52
C LEU A 492 30.03 -15.20 4.42
N SER A 493 28.80 -15.32 4.92
CA SER A 493 28.37 -16.48 5.72
C SER A 493 28.32 -17.82 4.99
N LEU A 494 28.47 -17.83 3.65
CA LEU A 494 28.64 -19.05 2.85
C LEU A 494 30.10 -19.55 2.81
N PHE A 495 31.06 -18.67 3.11
CA PHE A 495 32.51 -18.95 3.00
C PHE A 495 33.24 -18.95 4.35
N ILE A 496 32.63 -18.38 5.39
CA ILE A 496 33.17 -18.35 6.76
C ILE A 496 32.55 -19.50 7.58
N PRO A 497 33.32 -20.53 7.99
CA PRO A 497 32.79 -21.65 8.76
C PRO A 497 32.12 -21.21 10.06
N ASN A 498 30.98 -21.84 10.38
CA ASN A 498 30.15 -21.58 11.57
C ASN A 498 29.44 -20.21 11.64
N LEU A 499 29.61 -19.30 10.67
CA LEU A 499 28.85 -18.05 10.63
C LEU A 499 27.40 -18.30 10.16
N LYS A 500 26.41 -18.15 11.04
CA LYS A 500 25.00 -18.21 10.65
C LYS A 500 24.63 -17.01 9.77
N ARG A 501 23.86 -17.24 8.70
CA ARG A 501 23.33 -16.20 7.78
C ARG A 501 22.71 -14.99 8.49
N VAL A 502 21.98 -15.20 9.59
CA VAL A 502 21.34 -14.12 10.38
C VAL A 502 22.37 -13.19 11.02
N HIS A 503 23.49 -13.72 11.53
CA HIS A 503 24.56 -12.88 12.11
C HIS A 503 25.35 -12.17 11.02
N GLY A 504 25.57 -12.84 9.87
CA GLY A 504 26.11 -12.22 8.66
C GLY A 504 25.26 -11.02 8.21
N LEU A 505 23.95 -11.19 8.11
CA LEU A 505 22.99 -10.14 7.79
C LEU A 505 23.06 -8.98 8.79
N ALA A 506 22.99 -9.27 10.09
CA ALA A 506 22.94 -8.24 11.14
C ALA A 506 24.24 -7.42 11.22
N GLY A 507 25.41 -8.08 11.21
CA GLY A 507 26.70 -7.39 11.22
C GLY A 507 27.00 -6.65 9.92
N GLY A 508 26.62 -7.24 8.79
CA GLY A 508 26.70 -6.58 7.48
C GLY A 508 25.83 -5.32 7.43
N ALA A 509 24.59 -5.39 7.93
CA ALA A 509 23.69 -4.24 7.96
C ALA A 509 24.19 -3.13 8.92
N ALA A 510 24.68 -3.50 10.10
CA ALA A 510 25.29 -2.55 11.04
C ALA A 510 26.54 -1.87 10.44
N GLY A 511 27.40 -2.63 9.76
CA GLY A 511 28.53 -2.08 9.01
C GLY A 511 28.10 -1.22 7.83
N GLY A 512 26.98 -1.56 7.18
CA GLY A 512 26.35 -0.75 6.14
C GLY A 512 25.93 0.62 6.66
N VAL A 513 25.19 0.67 7.77
CA VAL A 513 24.82 1.94 8.43
C VAL A 513 26.05 2.74 8.86
N ALA A 514 27.07 2.09 9.44
CA ALA A 514 28.31 2.77 9.83
C ALA A 514 29.06 3.37 8.63
N GLY A 515 29.16 2.62 7.52
CA GLY A 515 29.73 3.11 6.27
C GLY A 515 28.93 4.27 5.65
N ALA A 516 27.60 4.22 5.72
CA ALA A 516 26.71 5.27 5.25
C ALA A 516 26.86 6.56 6.08
N VAL A 517 26.90 6.46 7.41
CA VAL A 517 27.14 7.61 8.30
C VAL A 517 28.52 8.21 8.02
N GLY A 518 29.55 7.38 7.81
CA GLY A 518 30.87 7.84 7.38
C GLY A 518 30.85 8.59 6.05
N PHE A 519 30.18 8.05 5.03
CA PHE A 519 29.99 8.72 3.74
C PHE A 519 29.30 10.08 3.94
N ILE A 520 28.12 10.10 4.57
CA ILE A 520 27.28 11.30 4.74
C ILE A 520 27.98 12.39 5.58
N ALA A 521 28.80 12.02 6.57
CA ALA A 521 29.54 12.98 7.38
C ALA A 521 30.76 13.59 6.64
N VAL A 522 31.43 12.82 5.79
CA VAL A 522 32.72 13.20 5.18
C VAL A 522 32.55 13.80 3.78
N SER A 523 31.62 13.29 2.97
CA SER A 523 31.43 13.75 1.58
C SER A 523 31.10 15.25 1.43
N PRO A 524 30.32 15.92 2.31
CA PRO A 524 30.01 17.34 2.12
C PRO A 524 31.21 18.26 2.37
N ALA A 525 32.20 17.82 3.15
CA ALA A 525 33.37 18.61 3.52
C ALA A 525 34.62 18.31 2.68
N THR A 526 34.69 17.11 2.07
CA THR A 526 35.91 16.62 1.39
C THR A 526 35.65 15.91 0.05
N GLY A 527 34.39 15.87 -0.41
CA GLY A 527 33.99 15.30 -1.69
C GLY A 527 33.66 13.81 -1.66
N ASP A 528 32.95 13.35 -2.70
CA ASP A 528 32.42 11.99 -2.81
C ASP A 528 33.50 10.88 -2.81
N VAL A 529 34.74 11.19 -3.19
CA VAL A 529 35.90 10.26 -3.12
C VAL A 529 36.25 9.96 -1.66
N ALA A 530 36.54 11.00 -0.87
CA ALA A 530 36.88 10.84 0.54
C ALA A 530 35.71 10.21 1.34
N GLY A 531 34.47 10.58 1.02
CA GLY A 531 33.26 9.93 1.55
C GLY A 531 33.20 8.43 1.27
N ARG A 532 33.45 7.99 0.01
CA ARG A 532 33.47 6.56 -0.35
C ARG A 532 34.62 5.81 0.29
N LEU A 533 35.82 6.40 0.36
CA LEU A 533 36.97 5.80 1.04
C LEU A 533 36.71 5.55 2.53
N VAL A 534 36.15 6.53 3.25
CA VAL A 534 35.78 6.37 4.67
C VAL A 534 34.61 5.40 4.84
N GLY A 535 33.60 5.45 3.97
CA GLY A 535 32.47 4.52 4.00
C GLY A 535 32.91 3.06 3.78
N GLY A 536 33.81 2.81 2.84
CA GLY A 536 34.40 1.49 2.58
C GLY A 536 35.28 0.99 3.73
N LEU A 537 36.09 1.87 4.33
CA LEU A 537 36.89 1.57 5.52
C LEU A 537 36.02 1.14 6.70
N LEU A 538 34.96 1.91 7.03
CA LEU A 538 34.07 1.61 8.15
C LEU A 538 33.22 0.34 7.90
N LEU A 539 32.69 0.17 6.68
CA LEU A 539 32.00 -1.05 6.26
C LEU A 539 32.90 -2.28 6.48
N GLY A 540 34.14 -2.23 5.97
CA GLY A 540 35.13 -3.29 6.12
C GLY A 540 35.50 -3.54 7.58
N PHE A 541 35.72 -2.49 8.37
CA PHE A 541 36.01 -2.59 9.81
C PHE A 541 34.91 -3.33 10.57
N CYS A 542 33.66 -2.91 10.41
CA CYS A 542 32.52 -3.50 11.10
C CYS A 542 32.27 -4.96 10.68
N ILE A 543 32.45 -5.30 9.40
CA ILE A 543 32.35 -6.68 8.91
C ILE A 543 33.45 -7.56 9.54
N GLY A 544 34.71 -7.12 9.51
CA GLY A 544 35.83 -7.87 10.08
C GLY A 544 35.72 -8.04 11.60
N LEU A 545 35.31 -6.97 12.30
CA LEU A 545 35.03 -7.00 13.72
C LEU A 545 33.91 -7.99 14.05
N MET A 546 32.78 -7.94 13.33
CA MET A 546 31.66 -8.85 13.57
C MET A 546 32.05 -10.32 13.36
N VAL A 547 32.80 -10.65 12.30
CA VAL A 547 33.24 -12.03 12.03
C VAL A 547 33.99 -12.60 13.23
N ALA A 548 34.95 -11.84 13.79
CA ALA A 548 35.72 -12.26 14.95
C ALA A 548 34.92 -12.21 16.28
N VAL A 549 33.94 -11.31 16.43
CA VAL A 549 33.02 -11.29 17.59
C VAL A 549 32.10 -12.50 17.58
N VAL A 550 31.52 -12.88 16.43
CA VAL A 550 30.69 -14.09 16.29
C VAL A 550 31.54 -15.35 16.48
N GLU A 551 32.76 -15.38 15.94
CA GLU A 551 33.71 -16.48 16.13
C GLU A 551 34.26 -16.56 17.58
N ALA A 552 34.04 -15.54 18.41
CA ALA A 552 34.30 -15.58 19.86
C ALA A 552 33.05 -15.99 20.67
N ALA A 553 31.90 -15.34 20.40
CA ALA A 553 30.66 -15.51 21.16
C ALA A 553 30.00 -16.89 21.02
N PHE A 554 30.25 -17.62 19.93
CA PHE A 554 29.65 -18.93 19.67
C PHE A 554 30.63 -20.12 19.82
N ARG A 555 31.77 -19.92 20.50
CA ARG A 555 32.73 -21.01 20.78
C ARG A 555 32.15 -22.01 21.78
N ARG A 556 31.78 -23.20 21.28
CA ARG A 556 31.36 -24.33 22.13
C ARG A 556 32.54 -25.01 22.82
N ALA A 557 33.65 -25.22 22.09
CA ALA A 557 34.89 -25.74 22.63
C ALA A 557 36.10 -25.14 21.90
N TRP A 558 37.21 -24.93 22.60
CA TRP A 558 38.49 -24.52 22.02
C TRP A 558 39.66 -25.15 22.77
N LEU A 559 40.82 -25.14 22.12
CA LEU A 559 42.09 -25.56 22.68
C LEU A 559 42.92 -24.30 22.97
N GLU A 560 43.27 -24.08 24.23
CA GLU A 560 44.31 -23.14 24.64
C GLU A 560 45.67 -23.79 24.42
N VAL A 561 46.48 -23.19 23.55
CA VAL A 561 47.74 -23.76 23.08
C VAL A 561 48.86 -22.82 23.54
N ARG A 562 49.61 -23.23 24.56
CA ARG A 562 50.68 -22.46 25.18
C ARG A 562 52.04 -22.89 24.63
N PHE A 563 52.76 -21.94 24.04
CA PHE A 563 54.13 -22.09 23.57
C PHE A 563 55.07 -21.44 24.60
N GLY A 564 55.65 -22.28 25.47
CA GLY A 564 56.41 -21.79 26.63
C GLY A 564 55.58 -20.93 27.59
N GLU A 565 56.21 -19.95 28.24
CA GLU A 565 55.58 -19.19 29.32
C GLU A 565 54.63 -18.08 28.84
N ARG A 566 54.98 -17.40 27.74
CA ARG A 566 54.42 -16.08 27.37
C ARG A 566 53.57 -16.06 26.09
N GLU A 567 53.63 -17.10 25.25
CA GLU A 567 52.83 -17.16 24.02
C GLU A 567 51.68 -18.16 24.20
N THR A 568 50.46 -17.74 23.87
CA THR A 568 49.26 -18.58 24.02
C THR A 568 48.23 -18.20 22.96
N ILE A 569 47.86 -19.17 22.13
CA ILE A 569 46.83 -19.01 21.09
C ILE A 569 45.58 -19.84 21.44
N THR A 570 44.45 -19.51 20.81
CA THR A 570 43.21 -20.30 20.94
C THR A 570 42.78 -20.87 19.59
N VAL A 571 42.55 -22.17 19.53
CA VAL A 571 42.15 -22.90 18.33
C VAL A 571 40.78 -23.53 18.56
N ASN A 572 39.77 -23.14 17.78
CA ASN A 572 38.40 -23.64 17.95
C ASN A 572 38.31 -25.12 17.59
N LEU A 573 37.53 -25.89 18.36
CA LEU A 573 37.27 -27.30 18.09
C LEU A 573 35.91 -27.47 17.40
N GLY A 574 35.86 -28.35 16.40
CA GLY A 574 34.68 -28.60 15.57
C GLY A 574 34.69 -30.03 15.00
N PRO A 575 33.81 -30.36 14.04
CA PRO A 575 33.74 -31.70 13.47
C PRO A 575 34.98 -32.07 12.63
N GLU A 576 35.72 -31.09 12.11
CA GLU A 576 37.03 -31.31 11.51
C GLU A 576 38.13 -31.43 12.57
N PRO A 577 39.03 -32.43 12.48
CA PRO A 577 40.04 -32.68 13.50
C PRO A 577 41.21 -31.69 13.46
N VAL A 578 41.38 -30.94 14.55
CA VAL A 578 42.57 -30.15 14.86
C VAL A 578 43.72 -31.10 15.17
N LYS A 579 44.65 -31.22 14.22
CA LYS A 579 45.84 -32.08 14.30
C LYS A 579 46.96 -31.39 15.08
N VAL A 580 47.65 -32.11 15.96
CA VAL A 580 48.81 -31.62 16.72
C VAL A 580 49.98 -32.58 16.54
N GLY A 581 51.17 -32.08 16.20
CA GLY A 581 52.34 -32.93 15.96
C GLY A 581 53.56 -32.19 15.43
N GLY A 582 54.67 -32.90 15.27
CA GLY A 582 55.95 -32.37 14.83
C GLY A 582 56.02 -32.03 13.34
N ASP A 583 55.12 -32.58 12.52
CA ASP A 583 55.11 -32.38 11.07
C ASP A 583 54.29 -31.14 10.68
N ALA A 584 54.97 -30.00 10.56
CA ALA A 584 54.37 -28.68 10.34
C ALA A 584 53.44 -28.55 9.11
N PRO A 585 53.68 -29.21 7.96
CA PRO A 585 52.78 -29.14 6.81
C PRO A 585 51.44 -29.87 7.03
N HIS A 586 51.40 -30.90 7.87
CA HIS A 586 50.24 -31.78 8.03
C HIS A 586 49.48 -31.60 9.34
N CYS A 587 50.04 -30.85 10.31
CA CYS A 587 49.39 -30.53 11.58
C CYS A 587 48.78 -29.12 11.62
N THR A 588 47.66 -28.96 12.34
CA THR A 588 47.00 -27.67 12.59
C THR A 588 47.74 -26.87 13.67
N VAL A 589 48.36 -27.56 14.63
CA VAL A 589 49.24 -27.00 15.66
C VAL A 589 50.58 -27.72 15.57
N TRP A 590 51.65 -26.97 15.33
CA TRP A 590 53.00 -27.52 15.28
C TRP A 590 53.59 -27.68 16.69
N ALA A 591 54.10 -28.87 17.00
CA ALA A 591 54.71 -29.22 18.27
C ALA A 591 56.13 -29.75 18.07
N ARG A 592 57.14 -28.90 18.27
CA ARG A 592 58.55 -29.22 18.07
C ARG A 592 58.97 -30.31 19.06
N GLY A 593 59.55 -31.40 18.53
CA GLY A 593 59.96 -32.57 19.31
C GLY A 593 58.85 -33.59 19.58
N ALA A 594 57.64 -33.43 19.01
CA ALA A 594 56.58 -34.44 19.05
C ALA A 594 56.65 -35.41 17.85
N ALA A 595 55.92 -36.52 17.94
CA ALA A 595 55.67 -37.42 16.81
C ALA A 595 55.05 -36.66 15.61
N PRO A 596 55.28 -37.08 14.35
CA PRO A 596 54.85 -36.35 13.15
C PRO A 596 53.38 -35.89 13.20
N LEU A 597 52.50 -36.81 13.60
CA LEU A 597 51.16 -36.53 14.11
C LEU A 597 51.02 -37.22 15.47
N ALA A 598 50.70 -36.46 16.51
CA ALA A 598 50.61 -36.94 17.89
C ALA A 598 49.16 -37.03 18.37
N LEU A 599 48.42 -35.91 18.37
CA LEU A 599 47.03 -35.86 18.82
C LEU A 599 46.10 -35.29 17.74
N ARG A 600 44.82 -35.63 17.80
CA ARG A 600 43.76 -35.03 16.97
C ARG A 600 42.55 -34.71 17.86
N TYR A 601 42.16 -33.44 17.91
CA TYR A 601 41.01 -32.97 18.68
C TYR A 601 39.83 -32.64 17.75
N PHE A 602 38.67 -33.24 17.97
CA PHE A 602 37.44 -32.96 17.23
C PHE A 602 36.20 -33.02 18.13
N VAL A 603 35.08 -32.49 17.65
CA VAL A 603 33.78 -32.51 18.34
C VAL A 603 32.84 -33.49 17.62
N ARG A 604 32.49 -34.59 18.29
CA ARG A 604 31.55 -35.60 17.80
C ARG A 604 30.41 -35.72 18.81
N ASN A 605 29.16 -35.69 18.35
CA ASN A 605 27.95 -35.76 19.19
C ASN A 605 27.89 -34.70 20.33
N GLY A 606 28.56 -33.56 20.14
CA GLY A 606 28.64 -32.48 21.14
C GLY A 606 29.74 -32.65 22.20
N GLN A 607 30.39 -33.82 22.26
CA GLN A 607 31.55 -34.07 23.13
C GLN A 607 32.85 -33.77 22.40
N VAL A 608 33.88 -33.31 23.14
CA VAL A 608 35.23 -33.19 22.61
C VAL A 608 35.92 -34.56 22.72
N ILE A 609 36.50 -35.02 21.62
CA ILE A 609 37.28 -36.25 21.54
C ILE A 609 38.73 -35.89 21.22
N CYS A 610 39.66 -36.50 21.94
CA CYS A 610 41.09 -36.49 21.68
C CYS A 610 41.51 -37.90 21.23
N GLU A 611 41.85 -38.04 19.96
CA GLU A 611 42.45 -39.25 19.38
C GLU A 611 43.98 -39.15 19.49
N ASP A 612 44.58 -40.11 20.18
CA ASP A 612 46.03 -40.33 20.19
C ASP A 612 46.43 -41.05 18.89
N ALA A 613 47.02 -40.33 17.94
CA ALA A 613 47.14 -40.78 16.55
C ALA A 613 48.12 -41.96 16.35
N PRO A 614 49.26 -42.07 17.08
CA PRO A 614 50.10 -43.26 17.06
C PRO A 614 49.41 -44.54 17.55
N THR A 615 48.56 -44.48 18.58
CA THR A 615 47.87 -45.66 19.14
C THR A 615 46.46 -45.88 18.60
N ARG A 616 45.88 -44.86 17.94
CA ARG A 616 44.47 -44.74 17.53
C ARG A 616 43.47 -44.83 18.68
N THR A 617 43.87 -44.44 19.89
CA THR A 617 42.99 -44.43 21.07
C THR A 617 42.16 -43.15 21.09
N GLU A 618 40.85 -43.23 20.85
CA GLU A 618 39.91 -42.12 21.09
C GLU A 618 39.57 -42.01 22.59
N ALA A 619 39.70 -40.83 23.17
CA ALA A 619 39.25 -40.52 24.53
C ALA A 619 38.35 -39.27 24.53
N VAL A 620 37.20 -39.33 25.23
CA VAL A 620 36.38 -38.14 25.50
C VAL A 620 37.10 -37.26 26.52
N VAL A 621 37.16 -35.95 26.27
CA VAL A 621 37.86 -34.98 27.12
C VAL A 621 36.94 -33.83 27.52
N SER A 622 37.07 -33.40 28.77
CA SER A 622 36.23 -32.38 29.41
C SER A 622 36.97 -31.04 29.54
N GLU A 623 36.27 -30.02 30.07
CA GLU A 623 36.91 -28.75 30.40
C GLU A 623 38.10 -28.96 31.35
N GLY A 624 39.22 -28.31 31.06
CA GLY A 624 40.43 -28.40 31.86
C GLY A 624 41.34 -29.60 31.58
N ASP A 625 41.03 -30.48 30.61
CA ASP A 625 42.00 -31.53 30.19
C ASP A 625 43.30 -30.87 29.69
N VAL A 626 44.42 -31.19 30.32
CA VAL A 626 45.74 -30.63 29.98
C VAL A 626 46.65 -31.73 29.44
N ARG A 627 47.08 -31.59 28.18
CA ARG A 627 48.04 -32.50 27.55
C ARG A 627 49.27 -31.74 27.10
N SER A 628 50.45 -32.35 27.26
CA SER A 628 51.72 -31.78 26.78
C SER A 628 52.23 -32.58 25.59
N VAL A 629 52.58 -31.90 24.50
CA VAL A 629 52.99 -32.49 23.23
C VAL A 629 54.23 -31.74 22.75
N GLY A 630 55.39 -32.38 22.79
CA GLY A 630 56.67 -31.71 22.50
C GLY A 630 56.87 -30.48 23.39
N ASN A 631 57.17 -29.33 22.79
CA ASN A 631 57.33 -28.04 23.48
C ASN A 631 56.01 -27.29 23.81
N VAL A 632 54.84 -27.92 23.62
CA VAL A 632 53.53 -27.24 23.63
C VAL A 632 52.63 -27.83 24.72
N ARG A 633 51.95 -26.96 25.49
CA ARG A 633 50.90 -27.36 26.44
C ARG A 633 49.53 -27.00 25.88
N LEU A 634 48.65 -28.00 25.81
CA LEU A 634 47.28 -27.91 25.31
C LEU A 634 46.33 -27.98 26.50
N THR A 635 45.35 -27.07 26.58
CA THR A 635 44.28 -27.10 27.59
C THR A 635 42.93 -27.04 26.88
N VAL A 636 42.07 -28.04 27.09
CA VAL A 636 40.70 -28.06 26.56
C VAL A 636 39.83 -27.08 27.34
N ARG A 637 39.05 -26.28 26.62
CA ARG A 637 38.07 -25.33 27.18
C ARG A 637 36.72 -25.50 26.51
N THR A 638 35.67 -25.20 27.26
CA THR A 638 34.28 -25.21 26.79
C THR A 638 33.60 -23.87 27.08
N GLY A 639 32.66 -23.49 26.22
CA GLY A 639 31.76 -22.37 26.46
C GLY A 639 30.60 -22.80 27.36
N ALA A 640 29.95 -21.84 28.03
CA ALA A 640 28.88 -22.04 29.02
C ALA A 640 27.56 -22.69 28.51
N GLY A 641 27.59 -23.35 27.35
CA GLY A 641 26.51 -24.18 26.80
C GLY A 641 26.87 -25.67 26.65
N ALA A 642 28.01 -26.11 27.18
CA ALA A 642 28.46 -27.51 27.14
C ALA A 642 28.44 -28.13 28.55
N ALA A 643 27.24 -28.45 29.05
CA ALA A 643 27.09 -29.20 30.29
C ALA A 643 27.69 -30.61 30.16
N ALA A 644 28.49 -31.04 31.13
CA ALA A 644 29.08 -32.37 31.14
C ALA A 644 28.01 -33.44 31.38
N VAL A 645 27.91 -34.42 30.49
CA VAL A 645 27.13 -35.64 30.74
C VAL A 645 27.95 -36.52 31.71
N PRO A 646 27.40 -36.95 32.86
CA PRO A 646 28.14 -37.78 33.81
C PRO A 646 28.59 -39.12 33.21
N VAL A 647 29.85 -39.50 33.45
CA VAL A 647 30.37 -40.83 33.10
C VAL A 647 29.90 -41.83 34.16
N PRO A 648 29.20 -42.92 33.79
CA PRO A 648 28.85 -43.97 34.76
C PRO A 648 30.12 -44.70 35.21
N SER A 649 30.32 -44.79 36.53
CA SER A 649 31.48 -45.49 37.11
C SER A 649 31.38 -47.00 36.89
N ARG A 650 32.47 -47.59 36.38
CA ARG A 650 32.59 -49.02 36.10
C ARG A 650 32.88 -49.79 37.40
N PRO A 651 32.06 -50.76 37.82
CA PRO A 651 32.35 -51.58 39.00
C PRO A 651 33.64 -52.42 38.86
N ALA A 652 34.22 -52.80 39.99
CA ALA A 652 35.39 -53.67 40.05
C ALA A 652 35.10 -55.14 39.65
N ALA A 653 36.17 -55.91 39.41
CA ALA A 653 36.12 -57.26 38.85
C ALA A 653 35.61 -58.34 39.85
N PRO A 654 35.12 -59.50 39.37
CA PRO A 654 34.42 -60.49 40.19
C PRO A 654 35.30 -61.61 40.76
N THR A 655 34.79 -62.32 41.77
CA THR A 655 35.37 -63.56 42.31
C THR A 655 34.41 -64.75 42.17
N GLY A 656 34.66 -65.59 41.16
CA GLY A 656 34.38 -67.04 41.05
C GLY A 656 33.03 -67.67 41.47
N GLY A 657 32.49 -68.57 40.62
CA GLY A 657 31.68 -69.70 41.13
C GLY A 657 30.53 -70.25 40.26
N LEU A 658 30.85 -71.20 39.37
CA LEU A 658 30.06 -72.41 39.05
C LEU A 658 28.59 -72.32 38.54
N THR A 659 28.46 -72.51 37.21
CA THR A 659 27.50 -73.40 36.49
C THR A 659 25.99 -73.02 36.30
N PRO A 660 25.29 -73.57 35.26
CA PRO A 660 24.12 -72.94 34.61
C PRO A 660 22.89 -73.91 34.40
N PRO A 661 21.94 -73.71 33.45
CA PRO A 661 20.96 -72.61 33.30
C PRO A 661 19.49 -73.10 33.07
N ALA A 662 18.50 -72.18 33.07
CA ALA A 662 17.17 -72.40 32.47
C ALA A 662 16.45 -71.10 32.01
N ARG A 663 15.39 -71.25 31.18
CA ARG A 663 14.47 -70.24 30.59
C ARG A 663 13.02 -70.82 30.79
N PRO A 664 11.86 -70.12 30.73
CA PRO A 664 11.53 -68.82 30.09
C PRO A 664 10.54 -67.94 30.94
N GLU A 665 9.66 -67.00 30.50
CA GLU A 665 9.28 -66.20 29.29
C GLU A 665 8.58 -64.88 29.81
N PRO A 666 8.18 -63.88 28.98
CA PRO A 666 7.74 -62.55 29.43
C PRO A 666 6.21 -62.34 29.50
N THR A 667 5.77 -61.32 30.25
CA THR A 667 4.36 -60.86 30.32
C THR A 667 4.23 -59.33 30.17
N ARG A 668 3.05 -58.85 29.73
CA ARG A 668 2.75 -57.42 29.50
C ARG A 668 2.13 -56.74 30.73
N PRO A 669 2.37 -55.43 30.96
CA PRO A 669 1.73 -54.66 32.03
C PRO A 669 0.31 -54.19 31.69
N ARG A 670 -0.46 -53.82 32.73
CA ARG A 670 -1.79 -53.19 32.69
C ARG A 670 -1.76 -51.89 33.52
N PRO A 671 -2.44 -50.79 33.13
CA PRO A 671 -2.35 -49.50 33.82
C PRO A 671 -3.19 -49.43 35.11
N ALA A 672 -2.90 -48.40 35.94
CA ALA A 672 -3.53 -48.10 37.22
C ALA A 672 -4.22 -46.70 37.21
N PRO A 673 -5.14 -46.39 38.16
CA PRO A 673 -6.16 -45.33 37.99
C PRO A 673 -5.84 -43.98 38.69
N VAL A 674 -6.76 -43.02 38.48
CA VAL A 674 -6.81 -41.66 39.04
C VAL A 674 -7.60 -41.63 40.36
N ARG A 675 -7.38 -40.60 41.18
CA ARG A 675 -8.24 -40.21 42.30
C ARG A 675 -8.15 -38.70 42.57
N GLU A 676 -9.25 -38.15 43.08
CA GLU A 676 -9.56 -36.77 43.48
C GLU A 676 -9.02 -36.47 44.92
N GLU A 677 -9.13 -35.29 45.55
CA GLU A 677 -9.86 -34.04 45.27
C GLU A 677 -8.97 -32.88 44.70
N ASP A 678 -8.82 -31.61 45.15
CA ASP A 678 -9.21 -30.80 46.33
C ASP A 678 -9.17 -29.26 45.98
N ASP A 679 -9.56 -28.35 46.90
CA ASP A 679 -9.86 -26.89 46.70
C ASP A 679 -8.66 -25.90 46.65
N LEU A 680 -8.77 -24.80 45.87
CA LEU A 680 -8.27 -23.44 46.22
C LEU A 680 -8.86 -22.31 45.33
N LEU A 681 -8.94 -21.09 45.88
CA LEU A 681 -9.65 -19.91 45.32
C LEU A 681 -8.92 -19.16 44.16
N PRO A 682 -9.64 -18.46 43.27
CA PRO A 682 -9.08 -17.85 42.05
C PRO A 682 -8.49 -16.44 42.22
N MET A 683 -7.43 -16.16 41.45
CA MET A 683 -6.89 -14.83 41.18
C MET A 683 -7.00 -14.50 39.67
N PRO A 684 -7.18 -13.24 39.27
CA PRO A 684 -7.59 -12.89 37.90
C PRO A 684 -6.45 -13.00 36.87
N MET A 685 -6.74 -13.62 35.72
CA MET A 685 -5.88 -13.61 34.53
C MET A 685 -6.37 -12.63 33.47
N PRO A 686 -5.47 -12.01 32.66
CA PRO A 686 -5.86 -11.11 31.58
C PRO A 686 -6.57 -11.85 30.44
N ALA A 687 -7.50 -11.17 29.77
CA ALA A 687 -8.37 -11.77 28.76
C ALA A 687 -7.63 -12.23 27.49
N VAL A 688 -7.90 -13.45 27.06
CA VAL A 688 -7.46 -14.01 25.76
C VAL A 688 -8.50 -13.69 24.69
N ALA A 689 -8.05 -13.15 23.55
CA ALA A 689 -8.94 -12.80 22.44
C ALA A 689 -9.53 -14.04 21.73
N PRO A 690 -10.82 -14.03 21.35
CA PRO A 690 -11.46 -15.15 20.67
C PRO A 690 -10.97 -15.31 19.23
N LYS A 691 -10.93 -16.56 18.76
CA LYS A 691 -10.44 -16.98 17.45
C LYS A 691 -11.52 -16.79 16.36
N PRO A 692 -11.22 -16.24 15.17
CA PRO A 692 -12.22 -16.05 14.11
C PRO A 692 -12.86 -17.35 13.61
N ALA A 693 -14.16 -17.31 13.35
CA ALA A 693 -14.92 -18.42 12.76
C ALA A 693 -14.79 -18.47 11.23
N ALA A 694 -15.02 -19.65 10.64
CA ALA A 694 -14.98 -19.86 9.20
C ALA A 694 -16.30 -19.40 8.51
N PRO A 695 -16.25 -18.92 7.25
CA PRO A 695 -17.43 -18.40 6.56
C PRO A 695 -18.37 -19.52 6.08
N VAL A 696 -19.66 -19.35 6.35
CA VAL A 696 -20.75 -20.23 5.86
C VAL A 696 -21.21 -19.77 4.47
N LYS A 697 -21.54 -20.71 3.58
CA LYS A 697 -22.09 -20.41 2.24
C LYS A 697 -23.60 -20.17 2.29
N ALA A 698 -24.08 -19.19 1.54
CA ALA A 698 -25.51 -18.96 1.30
C ALA A 698 -26.04 -19.81 0.12
N PRO A 699 -27.35 -20.17 0.11
CA PRO A 699 -27.99 -20.86 -1.02
C PRO A 699 -28.32 -19.89 -2.18
N PRO A 700 -28.57 -20.40 -3.41
CA PRO A 700 -28.84 -19.59 -4.58
C PRO A 700 -30.32 -19.15 -4.70
N ILE A 701 -30.54 -18.03 -5.39
CA ILE A 701 -31.86 -17.59 -5.88
C ILE A 701 -31.77 -17.42 -7.40
N GLY A 702 -32.83 -17.84 -8.12
CA GLY A 702 -32.91 -17.75 -9.58
C GLY A 702 -33.01 -16.32 -10.11
N GLY A 703 -32.61 -16.11 -11.36
CA GLY A 703 -32.53 -14.77 -11.97
C GLY A 703 -33.78 -14.32 -12.74
N LEU A 704 -33.81 -13.02 -13.02
CA LEU A 704 -34.60 -12.42 -14.10
C LEU A 704 -33.69 -11.54 -14.97
N THR A 705 -34.07 -11.35 -16.23
CA THR A 705 -33.25 -10.76 -17.28
C THR A 705 -33.35 -9.23 -17.35
N SER A 706 -32.25 -8.58 -17.73
CA SER A 706 -32.25 -7.16 -18.13
C SER A 706 -32.23 -7.03 -19.67
N PRO A 707 -32.95 -6.05 -20.25
CA PRO A 707 -33.09 -5.91 -21.70
C PRO A 707 -31.87 -5.27 -22.40
N ALA A 708 -31.90 -5.28 -23.74
CA ALA A 708 -30.81 -4.82 -24.60
C ALA A 708 -30.58 -3.29 -24.58
N ARG A 709 -29.36 -2.89 -24.96
CA ARG A 709 -28.93 -1.48 -25.11
C ARG A 709 -28.72 -1.14 -26.60
N PRO A 710 -29.17 0.02 -27.11
CA PRO A 710 -28.89 0.45 -28.48
C PRO A 710 -27.40 0.76 -28.77
N GLU A 711 -26.98 0.61 -30.03
CA GLU A 711 -25.63 0.98 -30.49
C GLU A 711 -25.43 2.50 -30.66
N PRO A 712 -24.21 3.02 -30.42
CA PRO A 712 -23.77 4.33 -30.92
C PRO A 712 -23.22 4.26 -32.36
N PRO A 713 -23.19 5.38 -33.11
CA PRO A 713 -22.79 5.40 -34.52
C PRO A 713 -21.28 5.19 -34.77
N LYS A 714 -20.95 4.70 -35.97
CA LYS A 714 -19.58 4.35 -36.40
C LYS A 714 -18.77 5.55 -36.89
N ALA A 715 -17.45 5.49 -36.65
CA ALA A 715 -16.41 6.28 -37.32
C ALA A 715 -15.45 5.35 -38.11
N PRO A 716 -14.61 5.86 -39.03
CA PRO A 716 -13.94 5.03 -40.04
C PRO A 716 -12.92 4.00 -39.52
N ALA A 717 -12.71 2.94 -40.29
CA ALA A 717 -11.88 1.80 -39.93
C ALA A 717 -10.36 2.06 -40.06
N ALA A 718 -9.60 1.54 -39.09
CA ALA A 718 -8.16 1.30 -39.20
C ALA A 718 -7.88 -0.19 -39.52
N ALA A 719 -6.78 -0.47 -40.22
CA ALA A 719 -6.48 -1.81 -40.73
C ALA A 719 -6.20 -2.84 -39.61
N PRO A 720 -6.60 -4.11 -39.79
CA PRO A 720 -6.45 -5.15 -38.77
C PRO A 720 -4.99 -5.64 -38.64
N LYS A 721 -4.57 -5.91 -37.40
CA LYS A 721 -3.37 -6.73 -37.12
C LYS A 721 -3.69 -8.22 -37.29
N PRO A 722 -2.75 -9.05 -37.77
CA PRO A 722 -2.94 -10.50 -37.85
C PRO A 722 -3.05 -11.12 -36.45
N ALA A 723 -3.91 -12.13 -36.30
CA ALA A 723 -4.06 -12.89 -35.06
C ALA A 723 -2.92 -13.92 -34.90
N ALA A 724 -2.53 -14.21 -33.66
CA ALA A 724 -1.57 -15.26 -33.35
C ALA A 724 -2.14 -16.64 -33.72
N ALA A 725 -1.30 -17.51 -34.29
CA ALA A 725 -1.70 -18.86 -34.70
C ALA A 725 -2.13 -19.69 -33.48
N ARG A 726 -3.26 -20.40 -33.61
CA ARG A 726 -3.67 -21.41 -32.63
C ARG A 726 -2.90 -22.71 -32.86
N ASP A 727 -2.68 -23.44 -31.78
CA ASP A 727 -1.96 -24.70 -31.77
C ASP A 727 -2.74 -25.79 -32.55
N PRO A 728 -2.10 -26.51 -33.50
CA PRO A 728 -2.80 -27.44 -34.40
C PRO A 728 -3.30 -28.72 -33.70
N ASP A 729 -2.88 -28.97 -32.46
CA ASP A 729 -3.32 -30.12 -31.67
C ASP A 729 -4.49 -29.80 -30.73
N ALA A 730 -4.96 -28.55 -30.71
CA ALA A 730 -6.07 -28.08 -29.89
C ALA A 730 -7.42 -28.14 -30.62
N CYS A 731 -8.47 -28.61 -29.93
CA CYS A 731 -9.85 -28.58 -30.41
C CYS A 731 -10.25 -27.16 -30.81
N PRO A 732 -10.75 -26.92 -32.04
CA PRO A 732 -11.03 -25.57 -32.53
C PRO A 732 -12.09 -24.84 -31.69
N THR A 733 -13.03 -25.60 -31.10
CA THR A 733 -14.14 -25.09 -30.30
C THR A 733 -13.77 -24.74 -28.86
N CYS A 734 -12.94 -25.55 -28.18
CA CYS A 734 -12.65 -25.38 -26.74
C CYS A 734 -11.17 -25.25 -26.36
N GLY A 735 -10.24 -25.33 -27.31
CA GLY A 735 -8.81 -25.13 -27.06
C GLY A 735 -8.09 -26.25 -26.30
N ARG A 736 -8.78 -27.34 -25.89
CA ARG A 736 -8.12 -28.50 -25.27
C ARG A 736 -7.35 -29.30 -26.31
N LYS A 737 -6.09 -29.63 -26.01
CA LYS A 737 -5.30 -30.59 -26.80
C LYS A 737 -5.73 -32.03 -26.54
N ASN A 738 -5.95 -32.80 -27.60
CA ASN A 738 -6.24 -34.24 -27.50
C ASN A 738 -5.21 -35.05 -28.30
N PRO A 739 -4.66 -36.15 -27.74
CA PRO A 739 -3.73 -37.01 -28.48
C PRO A 739 -4.45 -37.76 -29.60
N GLY A 740 -3.86 -37.78 -30.79
CA GLY A 740 -4.39 -38.47 -31.97
C GLY A 740 -3.79 -37.95 -33.27
N ARG A 741 -4.05 -38.65 -34.38
CA ARG A 741 -3.72 -38.15 -35.74
C ARG A 741 -4.75 -37.09 -36.17
N PRO A 742 -4.37 -36.00 -36.85
CA PRO A 742 -5.33 -35.00 -37.35
C PRO A 742 -6.45 -35.62 -38.18
N GLY A 743 -7.68 -35.11 -38.04
CA GLY A 743 -8.89 -35.70 -38.65
C GLY A 743 -9.44 -36.93 -37.91
N ALA A 744 -8.81 -37.36 -36.82
CA ALA A 744 -9.22 -38.50 -35.99
C ALA A 744 -9.15 -38.19 -34.46
N ARG A 745 -9.10 -36.92 -34.07
CA ARG A 745 -9.01 -36.45 -32.67
C ARG A 745 -10.40 -36.20 -32.10
N TYR A 746 -10.95 -37.18 -31.39
CA TYR A 746 -12.22 -37.00 -30.69
C TYR A 746 -12.07 -36.08 -29.46
N CYS A 747 -13.08 -35.23 -29.18
CA CYS A 747 -13.14 -34.35 -28.02
C CYS A 747 -14.33 -34.67 -27.11
N MET A 748 -14.09 -35.40 -26.01
CA MET A 748 -15.11 -35.70 -24.99
C MET A 748 -15.80 -34.49 -24.35
N VAL A 749 -15.28 -33.26 -24.53
CA VAL A 749 -15.89 -32.01 -24.00
C VAL A 749 -16.80 -31.33 -25.03
N CYS A 750 -16.68 -31.66 -26.31
CA CYS A 750 -17.44 -31.03 -27.40
C CYS A 750 -18.09 -32.04 -28.34
N ASP A 751 -18.06 -33.33 -28.00
CA ASP A 751 -18.72 -34.46 -28.67
C ASP A 751 -18.56 -34.48 -30.21
N HIS A 752 -17.33 -34.25 -30.69
CA HIS A 752 -16.99 -34.35 -32.11
C HIS A 752 -15.51 -34.67 -32.34
N THR A 753 -15.18 -35.02 -33.58
CA THR A 753 -13.82 -35.37 -34.05
C THR A 753 -13.26 -34.27 -34.96
N TYR A 754 -11.96 -34.00 -34.85
CA TYR A 754 -11.20 -33.02 -35.66
C TYR A 754 -9.77 -33.51 -36.00
#